data_AF-A0A838DKZ6-F1
#
_entry.id   AF-A0A838DKZ6-F1
#
_cell.length_a   1.000
_cell.length_b   1.000
_cell.length_c   1.000
_cell.angle_alpha   90.00
_cell.angle_beta   90.00
_cell.angle_gamma   90.00
#
_symmetry.space_group_name_H-M   'P 1'
#
loop_
_entity.id
_entity.type
_entity.pdbx_description
1 polymer ?
#
loop_
_entity_poly.entity_id
_entity_poly.type
_entity_poly.pdbx_seq_one_letter_code
_entity_poly.pdbx_strand_id
1 'polypeptide(L)'
;MAKEPAGTLGSGTMSPERSEVQGDALERITDPHPAVQGPITPPPVDLGPPAATFADQAMNRLNEAVQHITDADGNRRAPRASRLSPMRDISADIQRESTPMPSMPGEIQRTGTPMPGIPVNSPRDNTPLPASPDISAITRPPSQPGEDLSRHLPDLWPWLQDSDTGEHAADLWTNHTDPLISRRVPTSVEGAAIEAEDIRRALASGAITAPLPALRAPSRRVRVAFSILIILNILALTGIIGTLISVVLIHPHRSATSQAGPPTLTLSSNVVALGQTITLHITHFFPSTRVLLTHDVQEPVQTSGGAGSSLVKVDANGNVNVAVVIDNTWALGSHVIQAEDVTTRYTASATLQITGAGPSRPPHFLIDGPATVDMGTDYQATNTIQTLTLHNMGSGSISWQGSSDQPWLMLSPPQGIFSAYQTISIAGQRANLKPGNYKATLTFFSHVSPAQHLHVIMTVRPLPANAGPILEATPAASSFTATDGGADPTPQPLTVANPGTRPLNWSLNMSMPSSQATQSSYFHALGTGANWLNADRLSGVIAPNSTSVIHLLVHSRYLLPGVYTGTLVFNGQRGTLDPVQNAVVSLTIEPRCGLLTSLGNVAFTTVVGQSNPGNQTVNLTATSSCPGTINWQAVSSVSWLSITPANGQLRGAASTISAIGVNALGLKAGIYSGTIAFVTGQNTQTVTVRLMVQPPPLPTAPIMAASPLSLNFNSTQGQGNPPSQDVTITNTGGGILRWHTSVTALLTNWLNVSPSGGTIAPTETGQLMVNINTSGLTPGTYLGQITLYGTDRHGVSAAGSPQVLAVNLQVLPPCALTQPSLSALAFSAVQGGPNPQKQSVTLTASGTCNWPLQWSTSVSGAPAWLTLKPASGPQAISVEVDASIAGLSAGTYTSHISISATDSSGIPAQGSPQKVSVTLTVLPPCTLQVPTASLAFTTPQGSSPPGQGLTFNAPGNCVTPVTWKLTSDQSWLVPPAAGTFDGTGSATVQVNVNSGTLAPGTYNAQITVSI
;
A
#
# COMPACT_ATOMS: atom_id res chain seq x y z
N MET A 1 41.98 14.63 -40.51
CA MET A 1 43.01 15.55 -41.08
C MET A 1 43.73 16.23 -39.90
N ALA A 2 44.86 16.89 -40.14
CA ALA A 2 45.73 17.46 -39.09
C ALA A 2 45.02 18.52 -38.19
N LYS A 3 45.51 18.89 -36.98
CA LYS A 3 46.86 18.71 -36.38
C LYS A 3 46.82 18.86 -34.85
N GLU A 4 47.72 18.20 -34.13
CA GLU A 4 48.13 18.54 -32.74
C GLU A 4 49.40 19.42 -32.79
N PRO A 5 49.83 20.12 -31.71
CA PRO A 5 50.73 19.45 -30.75
C PRO A 5 50.64 19.93 -29.28
N ALA A 6 51.32 19.21 -28.40
CA ALA A 6 51.40 19.46 -26.95
C ALA A 6 52.33 20.63 -26.53
N GLY A 7 52.19 21.04 -25.26
CA GLY A 7 53.13 21.86 -24.50
C GLY A 7 52.97 21.58 -22.99
N THR A 8 54.05 21.53 -22.22
CA THR A 8 54.09 20.77 -20.95
C THR A 8 54.68 21.55 -19.76
N LEU A 9 54.21 21.20 -18.55
CA LEU A 9 54.85 21.42 -17.22
C LEU A 9 55.06 22.85 -16.71
N GLY A 10 54.69 23.08 -15.44
CA GLY A 10 55.02 24.28 -14.68
C GLY A 10 54.33 24.31 -13.30
N SER A 11 55.08 24.04 -12.22
CA SER A 11 54.61 24.11 -10.84
C SER A 11 55.20 25.36 -10.16
N GLY A 12 54.41 26.06 -9.33
CA GLY A 12 54.86 27.25 -8.57
C GLY A 12 53.78 27.77 -7.62
N THR A 13 54.19 28.33 -6.48
CA THR A 13 53.32 28.70 -5.34
C THR A 13 53.54 30.14 -4.86
N MET A 14 52.65 30.57 -3.94
CA MET A 14 52.72 31.76 -3.06
C MET A 14 52.23 33.12 -3.59
N SER A 15 51.65 33.88 -2.65
CA SER A 15 51.14 35.26 -2.77
C SER A 15 52.28 36.31 -2.78
N PRO A 16 51.99 37.62 -2.98
CA PRO A 16 51.88 38.49 -1.79
C PRO A 16 50.94 39.73 -1.89
N GLU A 17 51.03 40.50 -0.81
CA GLU A 17 50.44 41.77 -0.34
C GLU A 17 50.26 43.01 -1.25
N ARG A 18 49.15 43.74 -0.99
CA ARG A 18 49.05 45.11 -0.39
C ARG A 18 49.70 46.34 -1.08
N SER A 19 48.95 47.46 -1.09
CA SER A 19 49.46 48.85 -1.18
C SER A 19 48.49 49.80 -0.45
N GLU A 20 48.96 50.98 0.00
CA GLU A 20 48.25 51.93 0.89
C GLU A 20 48.16 53.36 0.28
N VAL A 21 48.07 54.41 1.14
CA VAL A 21 48.08 55.88 0.88
C VAL A 21 46.69 56.47 0.55
N GLN A 22 46.08 57.44 1.26
CA GLN A 22 46.35 58.23 2.51
C GLN A 22 44.97 58.73 3.08
N GLY A 23 44.80 59.45 4.20
CA GLY A 23 45.68 60.15 5.16
C GLY A 23 44.88 60.77 6.34
N ASP A 24 45.43 61.78 7.04
CA ASP A 24 44.91 62.42 8.29
C ASP A 24 44.10 63.75 8.07
N ALA A 25 43.42 64.41 9.03
CA ALA A 25 43.60 64.45 10.50
C ALA A 25 42.35 64.83 11.37
N LEU A 26 42.38 64.37 12.63
CA LEU A 26 42.01 65.03 13.92
C LEU A 26 40.68 65.81 14.14
N GLU A 27 39.80 65.27 15.01
CA GLU A 27 39.39 65.73 16.38
C GLU A 27 38.01 65.12 16.76
N ARG A 28 37.52 65.00 18.01
CA ARG A 28 37.97 64.67 19.40
C ARG A 28 36.69 64.83 20.29
N ILE A 29 36.59 64.12 21.44
CA ILE A 29 35.70 64.42 22.62
C ILE A 29 34.26 63.80 22.70
N THR A 30 34.19 62.67 23.43
CA THR A 30 33.20 62.17 24.46
C THR A 30 31.69 61.91 24.22
N ASP A 31 31.23 60.80 24.82
CA ASP A 31 29.84 60.49 25.24
C ASP A 31 29.28 61.49 26.29
N PRO A 32 27.97 61.38 26.63
CA PRO A 32 27.65 60.72 27.91
C PRO A 32 26.43 59.77 27.92
N HIS A 33 26.23 59.10 29.06
CA HIS A 33 25.26 58.03 29.35
C HIS A 33 23.81 58.52 29.66
N PRO A 34 22.81 57.63 29.82
CA PRO A 34 21.38 57.97 29.68
C PRO A 34 20.70 58.54 30.94
N ALA A 35 19.50 59.10 30.75
CA ALA A 35 18.64 59.65 31.80
C ALA A 35 17.39 58.78 32.05
N VAL A 36 17.00 58.64 33.32
CA VAL A 36 15.78 57.97 33.78
C VAL A 36 14.72 59.02 34.15
N GLN A 37 13.45 58.80 33.79
CA GLN A 37 12.31 59.47 34.43
C GLN A 37 11.20 58.46 34.76
N GLY A 38 10.41 58.81 35.79
CA GLY A 38 9.50 57.91 36.49
C GLY A 38 8.02 57.96 36.05
N PRO A 39 7.11 57.43 36.88
CA PRO A 39 5.71 57.18 36.50
C PRO A 39 4.84 58.44 36.52
N ILE A 40 3.79 58.44 35.69
CA ILE A 40 2.73 59.46 35.67
C ILE A 40 1.38 58.77 35.95
N THR A 41 0.61 59.33 36.89
CA THR A 41 -0.70 58.82 37.34
C THR A 41 -1.86 59.32 36.47
N PRO A 42 -3.00 58.59 36.45
CA PRO A 42 -4.15 58.94 35.61
C PRO A 42 -5.09 59.99 36.25
N PRO A 43 -5.72 60.88 35.46
CA PRO A 43 -6.86 61.71 35.86
C PRO A 43 -8.19 60.92 35.88
N PRO A 44 -9.29 61.47 36.44
CA PRO A 44 -10.19 60.68 37.28
C PRO A 44 -11.48 60.14 36.61
N VAL A 45 -12.17 59.30 37.40
CA VAL A 45 -13.47 58.68 37.12
C VAL A 45 -14.62 59.70 37.11
N ASP A 46 -15.55 59.54 36.18
CA ASP A 46 -16.90 60.12 36.22
C ASP A 46 -17.94 58.98 36.37
N LEU A 47 -19.05 59.23 37.07
CA LEU A 47 -19.98 58.20 37.57
C LEU A 47 -21.36 58.26 36.88
N GLY A 48 -21.45 57.60 35.72
CA GLY A 48 -22.73 57.30 35.06
C GLY A 48 -23.45 56.08 35.68
N PRO A 49 -24.80 56.03 35.61
CA PRO A 49 -25.59 54.91 36.15
C PRO A 49 -25.42 53.60 35.34
N PRO A 50 -25.66 52.42 35.96
CA PRO A 50 -25.39 51.14 35.33
C PRO A 50 -26.33 50.83 34.14
N ALA A 51 -25.73 50.55 32.98
CA ALA A 51 -26.45 50.04 31.81
C ALA A 51 -26.79 48.54 31.98
N ALA A 52 -27.96 48.13 31.46
CA ALA A 52 -28.49 46.78 31.65
C ALA A 52 -27.69 45.69 30.92
N THR A 53 -27.82 44.46 31.43
CA THR A 53 -27.10 43.27 30.94
C THR A 53 -27.52 42.85 29.54
N PHE A 54 -26.55 42.31 28.78
CA PHE A 54 -26.73 41.89 27.38
C PHE A 54 -27.80 40.79 27.20
N ALA A 55 -28.08 40.02 28.26
CA ALA A 55 -29.13 39.00 28.29
C ALA A 55 -30.54 39.60 28.15
N ASP A 56 -30.81 40.74 28.78
CA ASP A 56 -32.14 41.37 28.79
C ASP A 56 -32.49 41.96 27.41
N GLN A 57 -31.48 42.51 26.71
CA GLN A 57 -31.63 42.95 25.32
C GLN A 57 -31.81 41.79 24.33
N ALA A 58 -31.25 40.61 24.61
CA ALA A 58 -31.49 39.41 23.81
C ALA A 58 -32.93 38.88 23.99
N MET A 59 -33.43 38.86 25.23
CA MET A 59 -34.75 38.32 25.55
C MET A 59 -35.90 39.17 24.97
N ASN A 60 -35.78 40.51 25.03
CA ASN A 60 -36.78 41.39 24.40
C ASN A 60 -36.81 41.24 22.87
N ARG A 61 -35.65 41.08 22.21
CA ARG A 61 -35.59 40.85 20.75
C ARG A 61 -36.20 39.52 20.32
N LEU A 62 -36.14 38.47 21.15
CA LEU A 62 -36.88 37.24 20.88
C LEU A 62 -38.40 37.46 20.95
N ASN A 63 -38.89 38.23 21.93
CA ASN A 63 -40.32 38.51 22.06
C ASN A 63 -40.86 39.36 20.89
N GLU A 64 -40.11 40.38 20.45
CA GLU A 64 -40.46 41.17 19.25
C GLU A 64 -40.48 40.31 17.98
N ALA A 65 -39.52 39.39 17.82
CA ALA A 65 -39.47 38.47 16.68
C ALA A 65 -40.66 37.48 16.66
N VAL A 66 -41.16 37.05 17.83
CA VAL A 66 -42.34 36.18 17.94
C VAL A 66 -43.61 36.93 17.55
N GLN A 67 -43.77 38.20 17.94
CA GLN A 67 -44.94 39.00 17.56
C GLN A 67 -45.01 39.26 16.05
N HIS A 68 -43.87 39.50 15.40
CA HIS A 68 -43.83 39.69 13.94
C HIS A 68 -44.15 38.44 13.11
N ILE A 69 -44.12 37.24 13.70
CA ILE A 69 -44.54 35.99 13.03
C ILE A 69 -46.06 35.79 13.11
N THR A 70 -46.74 36.34 14.11
CA THR A 70 -48.20 36.18 14.28
C THR A 70 -49.07 37.09 13.40
N ASP A 71 -48.54 38.20 12.86
CA ASP A 71 -49.31 39.17 12.07
C ASP A 71 -49.31 38.91 10.55
N ALA A 72 -48.61 37.87 10.07
CA ALA A 72 -48.44 37.60 8.63
C ALA A 72 -49.53 36.70 8.00
N ASP A 73 -50.23 35.87 8.79
CA ASP A 73 -51.05 34.78 8.26
C ASP A 73 -52.53 35.18 8.06
N GLY A 74 -52.76 35.96 6.99
CA GLY A 74 -53.79 37.00 6.99
C GLY A 74 -54.91 36.97 5.95
N ASN A 75 -55.11 35.94 5.10
CA ASN A 75 -56.43 35.64 4.47
C ASN A 75 -56.48 34.43 3.48
N ARG A 76 -57.48 33.55 3.70
CA ARG A 76 -58.38 32.87 2.73
C ARG A 76 -57.96 31.61 1.93
N ARG A 77 -58.60 30.51 2.37
CA ARG A 77 -59.47 29.57 1.60
C ARG A 77 -58.81 28.56 0.64
N ALA A 78 -58.69 27.33 1.13
CA ALA A 78 -58.60 26.12 0.30
C ALA A 78 -59.98 25.65 -0.23
N PRO A 79 -60.02 25.00 -1.41
CA PRO A 79 -61.10 24.08 -1.79
C PRO A 79 -60.61 22.65 -2.08
N ARG A 80 -61.38 21.69 -1.56
CA ARG A 80 -61.47 20.24 -1.83
C ARG A 80 -60.64 19.63 -2.98
N ALA A 81 -59.96 18.52 -2.69
CA ALA A 81 -59.57 17.52 -3.69
C ALA A 81 -60.80 16.74 -4.22
N SER A 82 -60.75 16.31 -5.49
CA SER A 82 -61.76 15.46 -6.14
C SER A 82 -61.10 14.39 -7.00
N ARG A 83 -61.67 13.17 -6.97
CA ARG A 83 -61.22 12.00 -7.76
C ARG A 83 -61.41 12.23 -9.27
N LEU A 84 -60.55 11.60 -10.09
CA LEU A 84 -60.97 10.86 -11.29
C LEU A 84 -59.85 9.89 -11.75
N SER A 85 -60.22 8.92 -12.58
CA SER A 85 -59.40 7.76 -12.99
C SER A 85 -58.57 8.02 -14.26
N PRO A 86 -57.49 7.26 -14.54
CA PRO A 86 -56.71 7.43 -15.76
C PRO A 86 -57.48 7.02 -17.03
N MET A 87 -57.29 7.77 -18.12
CA MET A 87 -57.78 7.41 -19.46
C MET A 87 -56.72 6.66 -20.27
N ARG A 88 -57.19 5.92 -21.28
CA ARG A 88 -56.35 5.15 -22.21
C ARG A 88 -55.86 5.99 -23.39
N ASP A 89 -54.66 5.62 -23.83
CA ASP A 89 -54.19 5.53 -25.23
C ASP A 89 -55.30 5.46 -26.31
N ILE A 90 -55.16 6.31 -27.33
CA ILE A 90 -55.68 6.10 -28.71
C ILE A 90 -54.67 6.66 -29.74
N SER A 91 -53.76 5.81 -30.20
CA SER A 91 -53.41 5.58 -31.62
C SER A 91 -52.92 6.72 -32.55
N ALA A 92 -51.66 6.54 -32.99
CA ALA A 92 -51.23 6.40 -34.40
C ALA A 92 -50.75 7.60 -35.26
N ASP A 93 -49.93 7.20 -36.24
CA ASP A 93 -49.51 7.82 -37.51
C ASP A 93 -48.73 9.16 -37.54
N ILE A 94 -47.40 9.03 -37.72
CA ILE A 94 -46.71 9.48 -38.95
C ILE A 94 -45.44 8.62 -39.16
N GLN A 95 -45.15 8.30 -40.43
CA GLN A 95 -44.09 7.38 -40.85
C GLN A 95 -42.68 7.97 -40.72
N ARG A 96 -41.67 7.12 -40.52
CA ARG A 96 -40.26 7.36 -40.92
C ARG A 96 -39.62 6.09 -41.44
N GLU A 97 -39.11 6.15 -42.67
CA GLU A 97 -38.29 5.09 -43.28
C GLU A 97 -36.79 5.32 -43.08
N SER A 98 -36.00 4.27 -43.37
CA SER A 98 -34.65 4.32 -43.92
C SER A 98 -33.53 5.02 -43.12
N THR A 99 -32.77 4.20 -42.39
CA THR A 99 -31.37 4.49 -42.00
C THR A 99 -30.41 3.95 -43.09
N PRO A 100 -29.38 4.69 -43.54
CA PRO A 100 -28.51 4.27 -44.64
C PRO A 100 -27.42 3.25 -44.22
N MET A 101 -27.01 2.40 -45.18
CA MET A 101 -25.87 1.48 -45.04
C MET A 101 -24.52 2.16 -45.38
N PRO A 102 -23.39 1.70 -44.81
CA PRO A 102 -22.05 2.04 -45.30
C PRO A 102 -21.69 1.27 -46.59
N SER A 103 -20.85 1.86 -47.44
CA SER A 103 -20.48 1.34 -48.76
C SER A 103 -19.16 0.55 -48.80
N MET A 104 -19.10 -0.48 -49.66
CA MET A 104 -17.82 -1.10 -50.06
C MET A 104 -17.02 -0.18 -51.01
N PRO A 105 -15.67 -0.21 -50.97
CA PRO A 105 -14.82 0.24 -52.07
C PRO A 105 -14.57 -0.91 -53.07
N GLY A 106 -14.77 -0.65 -54.37
CA GLY A 106 -14.37 -1.55 -55.47
C GLY A 106 -13.25 -0.96 -56.33
N GLU A 107 -12.44 -1.83 -56.94
CA GLU A 107 -11.44 -1.49 -57.99
C GLU A 107 -12.13 -1.33 -59.39
N ILE A 108 -11.53 -0.94 -60.52
CA ILE A 108 -10.15 -0.92 -61.05
C ILE A 108 -10.01 0.30 -62.00
N GLN A 109 -8.87 1.03 -62.07
CA GLN A 109 -8.36 1.50 -63.39
C GLN A 109 -6.89 2.00 -63.53
N ARG A 110 -6.02 1.03 -63.90
CA ARG A 110 -5.08 1.04 -65.05
C ARG A 110 -3.98 2.12 -65.25
N THR A 111 -2.74 1.68 -64.98
CA THR A 111 -1.61 1.63 -65.96
C THR A 111 -0.67 0.46 -65.60
N GLY A 112 0.03 -0.26 -66.50
CA GLY A 112 -0.07 -0.27 -67.98
C GLY A 112 1.06 -1.05 -68.68
N THR A 113 0.74 -2.18 -69.34
CA THR A 113 1.49 -2.88 -70.43
C THR A 113 2.91 -3.49 -70.18
N PRO A 114 3.38 -4.50 -70.98
CA PRO A 114 2.65 -5.68 -71.49
C PRO A 114 3.45 -7.04 -71.61
N MET A 115 2.74 -8.19 -71.50
CA MET A 115 2.94 -9.47 -72.28
C MET A 115 4.23 -10.34 -72.05
N PRO A 116 4.32 -11.60 -72.55
CA PRO A 116 3.34 -12.73 -72.52
C PRO A 116 3.95 -14.14 -72.22
N GLY A 117 3.13 -15.19 -71.99
CA GLY A 117 3.57 -16.62 -71.97
C GLY A 117 2.44 -17.65 -71.75
N ILE A 118 2.43 -18.79 -72.47
CA ILE A 118 1.28 -19.73 -72.67
C ILE A 118 1.81 -21.05 -73.34
N PRO A 119 1.20 -22.28 -73.30
CA PRO A 119 0.18 -22.91 -72.41
C PRO A 119 0.29 -24.50 -72.22
N VAL A 120 -0.78 -25.15 -71.68
CA VAL A 120 -1.40 -26.47 -72.09
C VAL A 120 -0.98 -27.89 -71.56
N ASN A 121 -2.01 -28.67 -71.14
CA ASN A 121 -2.25 -30.15 -71.07
C ASN A 121 -1.53 -31.17 -70.11
N SER A 122 -2.30 -31.74 -69.15
CA SER A 122 -2.93 -33.11 -69.13
C SER A 122 -2.16 -34.42 -69.49
N PRO A 123 -2.64 -35.66 -69.12
CA PRO A 123 -3.67 -36.11 -68.13
C PRO A 123 -3.35 -37.45 -67.34
N ARG A 124 -4.35 -37.96 -66.55
CA ARG A 124 -4.84 -39.39 -66.39
C ARG A 124 -4.83 -40.16 -65.03
N ASP A 125 -6.00 -40.76 -64.79
CA ASP A 125 -6.35 -42.16 -64.37
C ASP A 125 -6.25 -42.75 -62.93
N ASN A 126 -7.46 -43.11 -62.43
CA ASN A 126 -7.90 -44.39 -61.84
C ASN A 126 -7.72 -44.79 -60.35
N THR A 127 -8.74 -45.54 -59.88
CA THR A 127 -9.05 -46.10 -58.54
C THR A 127 -8.95 -47.66 -58.56
N PRO A 128 -9.29 -48.47 -57.50
CA PRO A 128 -9.52 -48.24 -56.05
C PRO A 128 -8.80 -49.27 -55.08
N LEU A 129 -9.06 -49.13 -53.75
CA LEU A 129 -9.20 -50.11 -52.61
C LEU A 129 -8.82 -51.62 -52.78
N PRO A 130 -8.41 -52.40 -51.72
CA PRO A 130 -9.14 -52.52 -50.41
C PRO A 130 -8.42 -53.05 -49.11
N ALA A 131 -9.20 -53.12 -48.00
CA ALA A 131 -9.25 -54.15 -46.92
C ALA A 131 -8.19 -54.30 -45.78
N SER A 132 -8.63 -54.93 -44.67
CA SER A 132 -7.90 -55.43 -43.48
C SER A 132 -8.50 -56.80 -43.04
N PRO A 133 -7.81 -57.64 -42.22
CA PRO A 133 -8.38 -58.03 -40.89
C PRO A 133 -7.34 -58.51 -39.80
N ASP A 134 -7.84 -59.15 -38.72
CA ASP A 134 -7.22 -60.15 -37.80
C ASP A 134 -6.31 -59.70 -36.60
N ILE A 135 -6.25 -60.36 -35.40
CA ILE A 135 -7.15 -61.30 -34.65
C ILE A 135 -6.82 -61.34 -33.11
N SER A 136 -7.66 -62.01 -32.29
CA SER A 136 -7.81 -62.08 -30.80
C SER A 136 -6.66 -62.55 -29.85
N ALA A 137 -6.85 -62.42 -28.50
CA ALA A 137 -6.81 -63.54 -27.49
C ALA A 137 -6.82 -63.23 -25.93
N ILE A 138 -7.89 -63.65 -25.21
CA ILE A 138 -7.94 -64.64 -24.07
C ILE A 138 -7.59 -64.32 -22.55
N THR A 139 -8.55 -64.68 -21.65
CA THR A 139 -8.54 -65.10 -20.19
C THR A 139 -8.70 -64.14 -18.96
N ARG A 140 -9.12 -64.77 -17.83
CA ARG A 140 -9.67 -64.29 -16.53
C ARG A 140 -9.14 -65.20 -15.38
N PRO A 141 -9.13 -64.84 -14.08
CA PRO A 141 -10.07 -65.45 -13.09
C PRO A 141 -10.47 -64.47 -11.92
N PRO A 142 -10.87 -64.87 -10.67
CA PRO A 142 -12.30 -64.99 -10.33
C PRO A 142 -12.77 -64.41 -8.96
N SER A 143 -14.09 -64.20 -8.78
CA SER A 143 -14.93 -64.53 -7.59
C SER A 143 -16.34 -63.89 -7.67
N GLN A 144 -17.21 -64.14 -6.70
CA GLN A 144 -18.70 -64.04 -6.73
C GLN A 144 -19.27 -64.05 -5.28
N PRO A 145 -20.60 -63.94 -5.02
CA PRO A 145 -21.72 -63.38 -5.81
C PRO A 145 -22.71 -62.48 -4.98
N GLY A 146 -23.76 -61.96 -5.64
CA GLY A 146 -25.09 -61.71 -5.04
C GLY A 146 -25.41 -60.28 -4.58
N GLU A 147 -26.64 -59.77 -4.74
CA GLU A 147 -27.77 -60.25 -5.53
C GLU A 147 -28.67 -59.08 -5.97
N ASP A 148 -29.49 -59.29 -7.00
CA ASP A 148 -30.23 -58.27 -7.76
C ASP A 148 -31.63 -58.02 -7.18
N LEU A 149 -32.13 -56.76 -7.17
CA LEU A 149 -33.56 -56.42 -7.13
C LEU A 149 -33.85 -54.89 -7.14
N SER A 150 -34.06 -54.30 -8.32
CA SER A 150 -35.25 -53.47 -8.62
C SER A 150 -35.24 -52.92 -10.06
N ARG A 151 -36.41 -52.92 -10.70
CA ARG A 151 -36.61 -52.36 -12.05
C ARG A 151 -37.32 -51.01 -11.99
N HIS A 152 -36.88 -50.11 -12.87
CA HIS A 152 -37.67 -49.07 -13.55
C HIS A 152 -38.44 -48.07 -12.67
N LEU A 153 -37.88 -46.86 -12.52
CA LEU A 153 -38.63 -45.63 -12.74
C LEU A 153 -37.96 -44.83 -13.89
N PRO A 154 -38.71 -44.01 -14.65
CA PRO A 154 -38.15 -43.22 -15.75
C PRO A 154 -37.40 -41.98 -15.24
N ASP A 155 -36.31 -41.64 -15.92
CA ASP A 155 -35.55 -40.42 -15.68
C ASP A 155 -36.29 -39.18 -16.21
N LEU A 156 -36.15 -38.04 -15.50
CA LEU A 156 -36.89 -36.80 -15.73
C LEU A 156 -36.00 -35.55 -15.82
N TRP A 157 -34.68 -35.64 -15.67
CA TRP A 157 -33.77 -34.48 -15.76
C TRP A 157 -32.53 -34.75 -16.65
N PRO A 158 -32.69 -34.95 -17.98
CA PRO A 158 -31.64 -35.32 -18.92
C PRO A 158 -30.66 -34.17 -19.29
N TRP A 159 -30.49 -33.17 -18.43
CA TRP A 159 -29.71 -31.96 -18.69
C TRP A 159 -28.73 -31.58 -17.55
N LEU A 160 -28.47 -32.50 -16.62
CA LEU A 160 -27.42 -32.36 -15.61
C LEU A 160 -26.43 -33.55 -15.66
N GLN A 161 -25.56 -33.59 -16.67
CA GLN A 161 -24.23 -34.17 -16.48
C GLN A 161 -23.17 -33.65 -17.46
N ASP A 162 -21.96 -33.59 -16.93
CA ASP A 162 -20.63 -33.50 -17.54
C ASP A 162 -20.37 -32.41 -18.60
N SER A 163 -19.75 -31.34 -18.11
CA SER A 163 -18.88 -30.47 -18.89
C SER A 163 -17.61 -31.22 -19.32
N ASP A 164 -17.39 -31.38 -20.63
CA ASP A 164 -16.05 -31.27 -21.19
C ASP A 164 -16.06 -31.03 -22.72
N THR A 165 -14.98 -30.43 -23.22
CA THR A 165 -14.77 -29.97 -24.61
C THR A 165 -15.70 -28.84 -25.10
N GLY A 166 -15.19 -27.98 -25.98
CA GLY A 166 -15.89 -26.80 -26.47
C GLY A 166 -15.56 -26.44 -27.91
N GLU A 167 -16.00 -25.24 -28.32
CA GLU A 167 -15.73 -24.59 -29.63
C GLU A 167 -16.27 -25.31 -30.89
N HIS A 168 -17.57 -25.09 -31.19
CA HIS A 168 -18.05 -24.64 -32.51
C HIS A 168 -19.59 -24.42 -32.48
N ALA A 169 -20.07 -23.26 -32.00
CA ALA A 169 -21.52 -22.96 -31.94
C ALA A 169 -21.89 -21.46 -32.00
N ALA A 170 -21.04 -20.62 -32.59
CA ALA A 170 -21.23 -19.17 -32.63
C ALA A 170 -22.08 -18.70 -33.85
N ASP A 171 -23.31 -19.23 -34.01
CA ASP A 171 -24.21 -18.80 -35.12
C ASP A 171 -25.72 -19.10 -34.92
N LEU A 172 -26.22 -19.15 -33.67
CA LEU A 172 -27.58 -19.67 -33.39
C LEU A 172 -28.45 -18.87 -32.38
N TRP A 173 -28.10 -17.64 -32.04
CA TRP A 173 -28.77 -16.85 -30.97
C TRP A 173 -29.24 -15.44 -31.38
N THR A 174 -29.71 -15.27 -32.62
CA THR A 174 -30.07 -13.94 -33.17
C THR A 174 -31.58 -13.62 -33.24
N ASN A 175 -32.49 -14.51 -32.78
CA ASN A 175 -33.94 -14.27 -32.97
C ASN A 175 -34.91 -14.84 -31.89
N HIS A 176 -34.48 -14.98 -30.63
CA HIS A 176 -35.38 -15.37 -29.54
C HIS A 176 -35.24 -14.48 -28.30
N THR A 177 -36.37 -13.94 -27.83
CA THR A 177 -36.50 -13.18 -26.59
C THR A 177 -36.38 -14.10 -25.37
N ASP A 178 -35.62 -13.69 -24.36
CA ASP A 178 -35.44 -14.44 -23.11
C ASP A 178 -36.79 -14.71 -22.39
N PRO A 179 -37.20 -15.98 -22.18
CA PRO A 179 -38.45 -16.34 -21.52
C PRO A 179 -38.45 -16.08 -20.00
N LEU A 180 -37.34 -15.67 -19.39
CA LEU A 180 -37.24 -15.32 -17.97
C LEU A 180 -37.60 -13.85 -17.70
N ILE A 181 -37.43 -12.95 -18.68
CA ILE A 181 -37.67 -11.50 -18.53
C ILE A 181 -39.16 -11.13 -18.51
N SER A 182 -40.07 -12.03 -18.90
CA SER A 182 -41.51 -11.77 -19.04
C SER A 182 -42.39 -12.17 -17.84
N ARG A 183 -41.82 -12.73 -16.76
CA ARG A 183 -42.61 -13.26 -15.63
C ARG A 183 -42.88 -12.22 -14.54
N ARG A 184 -44.15 -11.82 -14.42
CA ARG A 184 -44.66 -10.99 -13.30
C ARG A 184 -44.88 -11.86 -12.05
N VAL A 185 -44.48 -11.37 -10.87
CA VAL A 185 -44.81 -12.02 -9.59
C VAL A 185 -46.32 -11.92 -9.33
N PRO A 186 -47.02 -13.00 -8.91
CA PRO A 186 -48.44 -12.96 -8.58
C PRO A 186 -48.74 -11.98 -7.43
N THR A 187 -49.90 -11.33 -7.50
CA THR A 187 -50.46 -10.60 -6.35
C THR A 187 -50.98 -11.58 -5.28
N SER A 188 -51.18 -11.11 -4.05
CA SER A 188 -51.68 -11.95 -2.95
C SER A 188 -53.06 -12.58 -3.22
N VAL A 189 -53.89 -11.95 -4.05
CA VAL A 189 -55.20 -12.47 -4.46
C VAL A 189 -55.05 -13.61 -5.48
N GLU A 190 -54.10 -13.49 -6.41
CA GLU A 190 -53.77 -14.56 -7.37
C GLU A 190 -53.09 -15.74 -6.66
N GLY A 191 -52.23 -15.48 -5.67
CA GLY A 191 -51.63 -16.52 -4.81
C GLY A 191 -52.68 -17.34 -4.06
N ALA A 192 -53.66 -16.69 -3.42
CA ALA A 192 -54.75 -17.38 -2.72
C ALA A 192 -55.64 -18.21 -3.67
N ALA A 193 -55.80 -17.79 -4.93
CA ALA A 193 -56.52 -18.56 -5.94
C ALA A 193 -55.73 -19.82 -6.40
N ILE A 194 -54.41 -19.73 -6.48
CA ILE A 194 -53.52 -20.87 -6.77
C ILE A 194 -53.55 -21.87 -5.60
N GLU A 195 -53.43 -21.39 -4.36
CA GLU A 195 -53.47 -22.22 -3.14
C GLU A 195 -54.81 -22.99 -3.02
N ALA A 196 -55.94 -22.33 -3.29
CA ALA A 196 -57.26 -22.96 -3.28
C ALA A 196 -57.44 -24.05 -4.36
N GLU A 197 -56.78 -23.91 -5.51
CA GLU A 197 -56.84 -24.88 -6.60
C GLU A 197 -55.86 -26.05 -6.41
N ASP A 198 -54.69 -25.83 -5.79
CA ASP A 198 -53.80 -26.92 -5.38
C ASP A 198 -54.40 -27.75 -4.22
N ILE A 199 -55.14 -27.12 -3.29
CA ILE A 199 -55.95 -27.85 -2.28
C ILE A 199 -57.01 -28.74 -2.95
N ARG A 200 -57.65 -28.29 -4.04
CA ARG A 200 -58.57 -29.14 -4.84
C ARG A 200 -57.84 -30.29 -5.50
N ARG A 201 -56.65 -30.07 -6.06
CA ARG A 201 -55.85 -31.12 -6.71
C ARG A 201 -55.40 -32.17 -5.70
N ALA A 202 -54.98 -31.78 -4.50
CA ALA A 202 -54.64 -32.69 -3.41
C ALA A 202 -55.82 -33.60 -3.00
N LEU A 203 -57.03 -33.05 -2.97
CA LEU A 203 -58.26 -33.82 -2.73
C LEU A 203 -58.63 -34.74 -3.90
N ALA A 204 -58.43 -34.28 -5.14
CA ALA A 204 -58.69 -35.07 -6.35
C ALA A 204 -57.67 -36.21 -6.58
N SER A 205 -56.45 -36.08 -6.05
CA SER A 205 -55.38 -37.09 -6.17
C SER A 205 -55.39 -38.15 -5.05
N GLY A 206 -56.42 -38.19 -4.20
CA GLY A 206 -56.60 -39.24 -3.19
C GLY A 206 -55.69 -39.15 -1.96
N ALA A 207 -55.09 -37.99 -1.69
CA ALA A 207 -54.24 -37.81 -0.52
C ALA A 207 -55.07 -37.86 0.79
N ILE A 208 -54.85 -38.89 1.61
CA ILE A 208 -55.61 -39.11 2.85
C ILE A 208 -55.17 -38.13 3.94
N THR A 209 -55.84 -36.97 4.02
CA THR A 209 -55.76 -36.10 5.20
C THR A 209 -56.61 -36.67 6.33
N ALA A 210 -56.02 -37.54 7.14
CA ALA A 210 -56.68 -38.12 8.31
C ALA A 210 -57.05 -37.03 9.33
N PRO A 211 -58.29 -36.99 9.86
CA PRO A 211 -58.69 -35.98 10.84
C PRO A 211 -57.98 -36.19 12.19
N LEU A 212 -57.40 -35.12 12.73
CA LEU A 212 -56.86 -35.13 14.09
C LEU A 212 -57.97 -35.45 15.10
N PRO A 213 -57.72 -36.30 16.11
CA PRO A 213 -58.75 -36.73 17.05
C PRO A 213 -59.25 -35.56 17.91
N ALA A 214 -60.55 -35.54 18.15
CA ALA A 214 -61.19 -34.51 18.98
C ALA A 214 -60.71 -34.60 20.45
N LEU A 215 -59.70 -33.79 20.78
CA LEU A 215 -59.15 -33.70 22.12
C LEU A 215 -60.23 -33.21 23.12
N ARG A 216 -60.50 -34.05 24.13
CA ARG A 216 -61.39 -33.70 25.25
C ARG A 216 -60.91 -32.40 25.89
N ALA A 217 -61.84 -31.49 26.19
CA ALA A 217 -61.52 -30.16 26.72
C ALA A 217 -60.64 -30.26 27.98
N PRO A 218 -59.44 -29.63 28.00
CA PRO A 218 -58.54 -29.71 29.14
C PRO A 218 -59.13 -29.00 30.36
N SER A 219 -59.00 -29.64 31.52
CA SER A 219 -59.61 -29.20 32.76
C SER A 219 -59.10 -27.82 33.21
N ARG A 220 -59.91 -27.13 34.03
CA ARG A 220 -59.71 -25.72 34.44
C ARG A 220 -58.31 -25.44 35.02
N ARG A 221 -57.63 -26.44 35.61
CA ARG A 221 -56.27 -26.32 36.15
C ARG A 221 -55.18 -26.17 35.08
N VAL A 222 -55.31 -26.87 33.94
CA VAL A 222 -54.29 -26.81 32.86
C VAL A 222 -54.25 -25.44 32.19
N ARG A 223 -55.43 -24.83 31.97
CA ARG A 223 -55.51 -23.47 31.40
C ARG A 223 -54.85 -22.43 32.30
N VAL A 224 -55.04 -22.54 33.63
CA VAL A 224 -54.38 -21.66 34.61
C VAL A 224 -52.86 -21.84 34.60
N ALA A 225 -52.35 -23.07 34.57
CA ALA A 225 -50.92 -23.33 34.46
C ALA A 225 -50.31 -22.75 33.17
N PHE A 226 -51.00 -22.89 32.04
CA PHE A 226 -50.55 -22.32 30.76
C PHE A 226 -50.60 -20.78 30.77
N SER A 227 -51.62 -20.17 31.37
CA SER A 227 -51.69 -18.72 31.57
C SER A 227 -50.55 -18.20 32.47
N ILE A 228 -50.21 -18.92 33.54
CA ILE A 228 -49.09 -18.57 34.43
C ILE A 228 -47.75 -18.68 33.69
N LEU A 229 -47.56 -19.71 32.85
CA LEU A 229 -46.38 -19.85 32.00
C LEU A 229 -46.27 -18.73 30.94
N ILE A 230 -47.38 -18.28 30.36
CA ILE A 230 -47.40 -17.13 29.45
C ILE A 230 -47.04 -15.84 30.21
N ILE A 231 -47.62 -15.61 31.40
CA ILE A 231 -47.32 -14.43 32.23
C ILE A 231 -45.85 -14.43 32.68
N LEU A 232 -45.29 -15.59 33.06
CA LEU A 232 -43.86 -15.72 33.38
C LEU A 232 -42.96 -15.45 32.18
N ASN A 233 -43.34 -15.92 30.98
CA ASN A 233 -42.60 -15.60 29.75
C ASN A 233 -42.69 -14.11 29.40
N ILE A 234 -43.84 -13.46 29.58
CA ILE A 234 -44.00 -12.01 29.35
C ILE A 234 -43.18 -11.21 30.37
N LEU A 235 -43.14 -11.62 31.64
CA LEU A 235 -42.28 -11.01 32.67
C LEU A 235 -40.79 -11.25 32.42
N ALA A 236 -40.39 -12.42 31.91
CA ALA A 236 -39.03 -12.67 31.47
C ALA A 236 -38.65 -11.80 30.26
N LEU A 237 -39.55 -11.67 29.27
CA LEU A 237 -39.31 -10.87 28.08
C LEU A 237 -39.21 -9.37 28.41
N THR A 238 -40.08 -8.83 29.28
CA THR A 238 -39.99 -7.44 29.73
C THR A 238 -38.79 -7.20 30.64
N GLY A 239 -38.37 -8.19 31.43
CA GLY A 239 -37.10 -8.15 32.17
C GLY A 239 -35.88 -8.09 31.26
N ILE A 240 -35.84 -8.90 30.20
CA ILE A 240 -34.74 -8.93 29.20
C ILE A 240 -34.73 -7.66 28.35
N ILE A 241 -35.90 -7.12 27.97
CA ILE A 241 -36.00 -5.83 27.29
C ILE A 241 -35.58 -4.70 28.23
N GLY A 242 -35.94 -4.75 29.51
CA GLY A 242 -35.53 -3.78 30.52
C GLY A 242 -34.02 -3.77 30.80
N THR A 243 -33.35 -4.92 30.81
CA THR A 243 -31.89 -4.99 30.94
C THR A 243 -31.18 -4.58 29.65
N LEU A 244 -31.70 -4.90 28.47
CA LEU A 244 -31.18 -4.38 27.20
C LEU A 244 -31.28 -2.85 27.13
N ILE A 245 -32.41 -2.26 27.52
CA ILE A 245 -32.58 -0.79 27.61
C ILE A 245 -31.62 -0.20 28.65
N SER A 246 -31.37 -0.87 29.79
CA SER A 246 -30.42 -0.40 30.80
C SER A 246 -28.96 -0.42 30.31
N VAL A 247 -28.57 -1.41 29.50
CA VAL A 247 -27.24 -1.48 28.88
C VAL A 247 -27.06 -0.41 27.79
N VAL A 248 -28.14 -0.04 27.09
CA VAL A 248 -28.14 1.07 26.12
C VAL A 248 -28.03 2.44 26.79
N LEU A 249 -28.66 2.65 27.96
CA LEU A 249 -28.72 3.95 28.66
C LEU A 249 -27.56 4.24 29.62
N ILE A 250 -26.71 3.26 29.96
CA ILE A 250 -25.58 3.44 30.90
C ILE A 250 -24.22 3.55 30.16
N HIS A 251 -24.16 3.26 28.86
CA HIS A 251 -23.07 3.78 28.04
C HIS A 251 -23.19 5.31 27.96
N PRO A 252 -22.09 6.07 28.14
CA PRO A 252 -22.15 7.51 27.93
C PRO A 252 -22.49 7.77 26.46
N HIS A 253 -23.71 8.24 26.21
CA HIS A 253 -24.11 8.76 24.92
C HIS A 253 -23.21 9.96 24.58
N ARG A 254 -22.07 9.70 23.92
CA ARG A 254 -21.39 10.69 23.08
C ARG A 254 -22.45 11.16 22.09
N SER A 255 -23.00 12.34 22.32
CA SER A 255 -24.02 12.91 21.44
C SER A 255 -23.45 12.94 20.03
N ALA A 256 -24.05 12.19 19.12
CA ALA A 256 -23.77 12.30 17.70
C ALA A 256 -24.37 13.64 17.22
N THR A 257 -23.69 14.74 17.55
CA THR A 257 -23.86 16.03 16.90
C THR A 257 -23.80 15.76 15.40
N SER A 258 -24.90 16.03 14.69
CA SER A 258 -25.04 15.69 13.28
C SER A 258 -23.92 16.34 12.48
N GLN A 259 -22.92 15.54 12.10
CA GLN A 259 -21.71 15.98 11.45
C GLN A 259 -22.09 16.59 10.09
N ALA A 260 -21.91 17.90 9.93
CA ALA A 260 -22.53 18.68 8.86
C ALA A 260 -21.92 18.47 7.45
N GLY A 261 -21.06 17.45 7.32
CA GLY A 261 -20.37 17.02 6.12
C GLY A 261 -19.31 15.97 6.48
N PRO A 262 -18.58 15.41 5.49
CA PRO A 262 -17.33 14.73 5.77
C PRO A 262 -16.30 15.72 6.37
N PRO A 263 -15.33 15.24 7.16
CA PRO A 263 -14.15 16.03 7.54
C PRO A 263 -13.48 16.66 6.32
N THR A 264 -13.27 17.98 6.35
CA THR A 264 -12.69 18.74 5.23
C THR A 264 -11.52 19.62 5.69
N LEU A 265 -10.55 19.76 4.79
CA LEU A 265 -9.40 20.65 4.93
C LEU A 265 -9.42 21.64 3.76
N THR A 266 -9.37 22.93 4.02
CA THR A 266 -9.21 23.96 2.97
C THR A 266 -8.13 24.97 3.34
N LEU A 267 -7.62 25.69 2.34
CA LEU A 267 -6.54 26.65 2.49
C LEU A 267 -7.04 28.06 2.12
N SER A 268 -6.58 29.09 2.84
CA SER A 268 -6.87 30.48 2.50
C SER A 268 -6.28 30.90 1.14
N SER A 269 -5.24 30.21 0.69
CA SER A 269 -4.80 30.18 -0.70
C SER A 269 -4.19 28.82 -1.02
N ASN A 270 -4.53 28.27 -2.19
CA ASN A 270 -3.87 27.08 -2.75
C ASN A 270 -2.57 27.41 -3.49
N VAL A 271 -2.23 28.69 -3.68
CA VAL A 271 -0.95 29.15 -4.28
C VAL A 271 -0.27 30.13 -3.34
N VAL A 272 1.01 29.89 -3.04
CA VAL A 272 1.78 30.63 -2.02
C VAL A 272 3.22 30.87 -2.49
N ALA A 273 3.88 31.90 -1.98
CA ALA A 273 5.31 32.11 -2.15
C ALA A 273 6.09 31.81 -0.85
N LEU A 274 7.35 31.38 -0.98
CA LEU A 274 8.24 31.17 0.18
C LEU A 274 8.31 32.43 1.07
N GLY A 275 8.23 32.23 2.39
CA GLY A 275 8.15 33.27 3.40
C GLY A 275 6.74 33.78 3.72
N GLN A 276 5.70 33.32 3.02
CA GLN A 276 4.30 33.68 3.33
C GLN A 276 3.68 32.74 4.36
N THR A 277 2.58 33.19 4.97
CA THR A 277 1.75 32.40 5.89
C THR A 277 0.38 32.14 5.26
N ILE A 278 -0.10 30.90 5.33
CA ILE A 278 -1.45 30.49 4.93
C ILE A 278 -2.28 30.11 6.16
N THR A 279 -3.60 30.23 6.07
CA THR A 279 -4.52 29.64 7.05
C THR A 279 -5.07 28.33 6.50
N LEU A 280 -4.89 27.25 7.26
CA LEU A 280 -5.63 26.01 7.09
C LEU A 280 -6.95 26.12 7.86
N HIS A 281 -8.04 25.81 7.19
CA HIS A 281 -9.38 25.71 7.76
C HIS A 281 -9.75 24.22 7.85
N ILE A 282 -9.73 23.70 9.08
CA ILE A 282 -10.07 22.31 9.40
C ILE A 282 -11.51 22.30 9.92
N THR A 283 -12.40 21.53 9.31
CA THR A 283 -13.83 21.53 9.68
C THR A 283 -14.47 20.14 9.63
N HIS A 284 -15.54 19.96 10.40
CA HIS A 284 -16.30 18.70 10.53
C HIS A 284 -15.48 17.50 11.07
N PHE A 285 -14.36 17.72 11.75
CA PHE A 285 -13.62 16.68 12.47
C PHE A 285 -14.35 16.23 13.75
N PHE A 286 -13.88 15.17 14.41
CA PHE A 286 -14.53 14.70 15.64
C PHE A 286 -14.43 15.76 16.77
N PRO A 287 -15.54 16.11 17.47
CA PRO A 287 -15.55 17.14 18.50
C PRO A 287 -14.45 16.99 19.56
N SER A 288 -13.71 18.08 19.81
CA SER A 288 -12.59 18.17 20.77
C SER A 288 -11.43 17.19 20.55
N THR A 289 -11.33 16.54 19.38
CA THR A 289 -10.20 15.66 19.06
C THR A 289 -8.89 16.43 18.86
N ARG A 290 -7.79 15.70 18.67
CA ARG A 290 -6.53 16.23 18.16
C ARG A 290 -6.34 15.80 16.70
N VAL A 291 -5.86 16.72 15.89
CA VAL A 291 -5.56 16.51 14.48
C VAL A 291 -4.08 16.71 14.25
N LEU A 292 -3.44 15.70 13.66
CA LEU A 292 -2.07 15.79 13.18
C LEU A 292 -2.07 16.46 11.80
N LEU A 293 -1.20 17.45 11.61
CA LEU A 293 -0.92 18.08 10.32
C LEU A 293 0.43 17.61 9.78
N THR A 294 0.40 16.95 8.63
CA THR A 294 1.58 16.59 7.85
C THR A 294 1.48 17.12 6.43
N HIS A 295 2.63 17.33 5.80
CA HIS A 295 2.72 17.45 4.35
C HIS A 295 3.50 16.26 3.78
N ASP A 296 3.35 16.04 2.47
CA ASP A 296 4.26 15.25 1.62
C ASP A 296 4.90 14.05 2.31
N VAL A 297 4.13 12.98 2.56
CA VAL A 297 4.64 11.77 3.23
C VAL A 297 5.20 12.04 4.64
N GLN A 298 4.33 12.57 5.51
CA GLN A 298 4.49 12.66 6.97
C GLN A 298 5.46 13.75 7.49
N GLU A 299 5.93 14.67 6.65
CA GLU A 299 6.74 15.80 7.09
C GLU A 299 5.91 16.76 7.97
N PRO A 300 6.46 17.28 9.08
CA PRO A 300 5.69 17.99 10.11
C PRO A 300 5.37 19.43 9.71
N VAL A 301 4.09 19.75 9.53
CA VAL A 301 3.66 21.13 9.24
C VAL A 301 3.90 22.03 10.45
N GLN A 302 4.82 22.98 10.33
CA GLN A 302 5.10 23.95 11.38
C GLN A 302 3.96 24.96 11.53
N THR A 303 3.46 25.14 12.77
CA THR A 303 2.36 26.07 13.05
C THR A 303 2.85 27.28 13.85
N SER A 304 2.34 28.47 13.55
CA SER A 304 2.80 29.73 14.16
C SER A 304 2.32 29.94 15.61
N GLY A 305 1.64 28.96 16.20
CA GLY A 305 0.97 29.06 17.50
C GLY A 305 1.83 28.59 18.67
N GLY A 306 2.72 29.44 19.18
CA GLY A 306 3.32 29.36 20.52
C GLY A 306 4.29 28.19 20.84
N ALA A 307 4.26 27.09 20.08
CA ALA A 307 5.08 25.90 20.33
C ALA A 307 5.48 25.11 19.06
N GLY A 308 5.21 25.62 17.85
CA GLY A 308 5.59 24.97 16.58
C GLY A 308 4.86 23.66 16.25
N SER A 309 3.90 23.24 17.08
CA SER A 309 3.30 21.90 17.02
C SER A 309 2.46 21.67 15.75
N SER A 310 2.83 20.64 14.99
CA SER A 310 2.00 20.04 13.93
C SER A 310 0.75 19.33 14.46
N LEU A 311 0.71 19.00 15.75
CA LEU A 311 -0.47 18.45 16.42
C LEU A 311 -1.35 19.58 16.97
N VAL A 312 -2.55 19.71 16.43
CA VAL A 312 -3.53 20.77 16.73
C VAL A 312 -4.70 20.20 17.51
N LYS A 313 -5.32 20.99 18.40
CA LYS A 313 -6.59 20.62 19.06
C LYS A 313 -7.77 21.29 18.34
N VAL A 314 -8.81 20.50 18.07
CA VAL A 314 -10.06 20.91 17.44
C VAL A 314 -11.05 21.45 18.49
N ASP A 315 -11.95 22.35 18.12
CA ASP A 315 -12.99 22.89 19.00
C ASP A 315 -14.12 21.89 19.30
N ALA A 316 -15.14 22.33 20.06
CA ALA A 316 -16.31 21.52 20.41
C ALA A 316 -17.27 21.22 19.23
N ASN A 317 -17.10 21.89 18.09
CA ASN A 317 -17.92 21.76 16.89
C ASN A 317 -17.26 20.91 15.78
N GLY A 318 -15.99 20.52 15.97
CA GLY A 318 -15.22 19.81 14.95
C GLY A 318 -14.38 20.72 14.05
N ASN A 319 -14.15 21.98 14.44
CA ASN A 319 -13.51 23.01 13.62
C ASN A 319 -12.25 23.60 14.29
N VAL A 320 -11.27 24.04 13.49
CA VAL A 320 -10.14 24.89 13.93
C VAL A 320 -9.48 25.58 12.73
N ASN A 321 -9.01 26.82 12.93
CA ASN A 321 -8.19 27.56 11.96
C ASN A 321 -6.74 27.57 12.42
N VAL A 322 -5.80 27.27 11.52
CA VAL A 322 -4.37 27.10 11.85
C VAL A 322 -3.51 27.91 10.88
N ALA A 323 -2.71 28.84 11.41
CA ALA A 323 -1.74 29.59 10.61
C ALA A 323 -0.43 28.80 10.46
N VAL A 324 -0.04 28.55 9.21
CA VAL A 324 1.11 27.75 8.81
C VAL A 324 2.07 28.64 8.01
N VAL A 325 3.34 28.64 8.40
CA VAL A 325 4.40 29.37 7.71
C VAL A 325 5.01 28.47 6.65
N ILE A 326 5.15 28.99 5.43
CA ILE A 326 5.80 28.31 4.31
C ILE A 326 7.23 28.84 4.23
N ASP A 327 8.11 28.25 5.03
CA ASP A 327 9.53 28.62 5.11
C ASP A 327 10.39 27.88 4.05
N ASN A 328 11.70 27.84 4.26
CA ASN A 328 12.66 27.26 3.32
C ASN A 328 12.86 25.74 3.46
N THR A 329 12.14 25.02 4.34
CA THR A 329 12.13 23.54 4.31
C THR A 329 11.20 23.01 3.22
N TRP A 330 10.23 23.83 2.77
CA TRP A 330 9.35 23.47 1.66
C TRP A 330 10.06 23.64 0.32
N ALA A 331 9.92 22.64 -0.56
CA ALA A 331 10.36 22.75 -1.95
C ALA A 331 9.45 23.68 -2.78
N LEU A 332 9.87 23.98 -4.01
CA LEU A 332 8.99 24.56 -5.03
C LEU A 332 8.24 23.43 -5.74
N GLY A 333 6.92 23.58 -5.97
CA GLY A 333 6.12 22.56 -6.63
C GLY A 333 4.68 22.45 -6.13
N SER A 334 4.12 21.24 -6.21
CA SER A 334 2.80 20.89 -5.68
C SER A 334 2.97 19.93 -4.50
N HIS A 335 2.27 20.23 -3.41
CA HIS A 335 2.42 19.61 -2.10
C HIS A 335 1.04 19.16 -1.59
N VAL A 336 0.97 18.05 -0.86
CA VAL A 336 -0.27 17.56 -0.25
C VAL A 336 -0.21 17.78 1.25
N ILE A 337 -1.08 18.64 1.78
CA ILE A 337 -1.28 18.76 3.23
C ILE A 337 -2.38 17.79 3.65
N GLN A 338 -2.12 17.02 4.70
CA GLN A 338 -3.02 16.02 5.28
C GLN A 338 -3.27 16.35 6.77
N ALA A 339 -4.54 16.29 7.14
CA ALA A 339 -5.06 16.43 8.50
C ALA A 339 -5.63 15.08 8.96
N GLU A 340 -5.02 14.43 9.96
CA GLU A 340 -5.43 13.12 10.48
C GLU A 340 -5.96 13.22 11.92
N ASP A 341 -7.18 12.74 12.16
CA ASP A 341 -7.75 12.59 13.50
C ASP A 341 -7.07 11.42 14.25
N VAL A 342 -6.30 11.73 15.29
CA VAL A 342 -5.56 10.70 16.06
C VAL A 342 -6.48 9.69 16.76
N THR A 343 -7.76 10.02 16.95
CA THR A 343 -8.75 9.15 17.61
C THR A 343 -9.48 8.26 16.61
N THR A 344 -9.94 8.82 15.49
CA THR A 344 -10.82 8.11 14.54
C THR A 344 -10.08 7.58 13.31
N ARG A 345 -8.82 7.98 13.10
CA ARG A 345 -8.00 7.69 11.91
C ARG A 345 -8.71 8.09 10.61
N TYR A 346 -9.47 9.19 10.69
CA TYR A 346 -10.08 9.85 9.55
C TYR A 346 -9.13 10.94 9.04
N THR A 347 -8.95 11.01 7.72
CA THR A 347 -8.04 11.93 7.06
C THR A 347 -8.79 12.90 6.15
N ALA A 348 -8.42 14.18 6.19
CA ALA A 348 -8.82 15.17 5.20
C ALA A 348 -7.56 15.81 4.60
N SER A 349 -7.51 15.94 3.28
CA SER A 349 -6.32 16.44 2.57
C SER A 349 -6.68 17.48 1.51
N ALA A 350 -5.72 18.33 1.18
CA ALA A 350 -5.85 19.37 0.17
C ALA A 350 -4.45 19.77 -0.36
N THR A 351 -4.38 20.20 -1.62
CA THR A 351 -3.11 20.51 -2.29
C THR A 351 -2.74 21.99 -2.24
N LEU A 352 -1.45 22.25 -2.00
CA LEU A 352 -0.80 23.56 -1.94
C LEU A 352 0.26 23.66 -3.04
N GLN A 353 0.32 24.77 -3.75
CA GLN A 353 1.30 25.04 -4.79
C GLN A 353 2.26 26.15 -4.34
N ILE A 354 3.55 25.82 -4.25
CA ILE A 354 4.59 26.71 -3.73
C ILE A 354 5.40 27.28 -4.90
N THR A 355 5.53 28.60 -4.90
CA THR A 355 6.06 29.40 -6.01
C THR A 355 7.25 30.26 -5.59
N GLY A 356 8.16 30.51 -6.54
CA GLY A 356 9.39 31.27 -6.29
C GLY A 356 10.28 31.31 -7.52
N ALA A 357 11.35 32.11 -7.45
CA ALA A 357 12.32 32.24 -8.54
C ALA A 357 13.43 31.19 -8.43
N GLY A 358 13.25 30.05 -9.08
CA GLY A 358 14.26 29.00 -9.19
C GLY A 358 13.72 27.77 -9.91
N PRO A 359 14.57 26.91 -10.49
CA PRO A 359 14.12 25.63 -10.99
C PRO A 359 13.75 24.73 -9.81
N SER A 360 12.47 24.32 -9.70
CA SER A 360 12.22 23.09 -8.94
C SER A 360 12.96 21.95 -9.66
N ARG A 361 13.59 21.07 -8.87
CA ARG A 361 14.27 19.91 -9.42
C ARG A 361 13.29 18.74 -9.35
N PRO A 362 13.09 17.95 -10.42
CA PRO A 362 12.34 16.72 -10.28
C PRO A 362 12.93 15.85 -9.16
N PRO A 363 12.11 15.00 -8.50
CA PRO A 363 12.59 14.19 -7.40
C PRO A 363 13.76 13.32 -7.87
N HIS A 364 14.86 13.34 -7.13
CA HIS A 364 16.13 12.76 -7.56
C HIS A 364 16.76 11.94 -6.43
N PHE A 365 16.67 10.62 -6.56
CA PHE A 365 17.20 9.67 -5.60
C PHE A 365 18.73 9.74 -5.51
N LEU A 366 19.25 9.79 -4.29
CA LEU A 366 20.68 9.72 -3.98
C LEU A 366 20.86 8.85 -2.73
N ILE A 367 21.89 8.01 -2.72
CA ILE A 367 22.34 7.32 -1.51
C ILE A 367 23.48 8.15 -0.91
N ASP A 368 23.34 8.62 0.33
CA ASP A 368 24.45 9.23 1.06
C ASP A 368 25.36 8.13 1.64
N GLY A 369 26.66 8.27 1.40
CA GLY A 369 27.68 7.28 1.77
C GLY A 369 28.75 7.05 0.69
N PRO A 370 29.82 6.30 1.03
CA PRO A 370 30.86 5.94 0.07
C PRO A 370 30.36 4.89 -0.94
N ALA A 371 30.87 4.92 -2.17
CA ALA A 371 30.55 3.93 -3.21
C ALA A 371 30.96 2.46 -2.87
N THR A 372 31.64 2.25 -1.74
CA THR A 372 31.83 0.93 -1.13
C THR A 372 31.76 1.06 0.39
N VAL A 373 30.89 0.28 1.02
CA VAL A 373 30.79 0.16 2.48
C VAL A 373 31.62 -1.03 2.96
N ASP A 374 32.43 -0.84 4.00
CA ASP A 374 33.17 -1.93 4.66
C ASP A 374 32.49 -2.31 5.98
N MET A 375 31.94 -3.53 6.03
CA MET A 375 31.39 -4.14 7.26
C MET A 375 32.48 -4.64 8.22
N GLY A 376 33.75 -4.52 7.86
CA GLY A 376 34.89 -4.83 8.70
C GLY A 376 35.23 -6.31 8.79
N THR A 377 36.29 -6.58 9.55
CA THR A 377 36.84 -7.92 9.79
C THR A 377 36.42 -8.44 11.16
N ASP A 378 35.58 -9.47 11.20
CA ASP A 378 35.18 -10.10 12.46
C ASP A 378 34.92 -11.61 12.36
N TYR A 379 34.71 -12.28 13.50
CA TYR A 379 34.50 -13.72 13.60
C TYR A 379 33.20 -14.20 12.94
N GLN A 380 33.16 -15.49 12.56
CA GLN A 380 31.88 -16.17 12.30
C GLN A 380 30.95 -16.00 13.52
N ALA A 381 29.63 -16.11 13.31
CA ALA A 381 28.56 -15.79 14.27
C ALA A 381 28.28 -14.30 14.56
N THR A 382 29.18 -13.37 14.21
CA THR A 382 28.97 -11.93 14.47
C THR A 382 28.06 -11.24 13.46
N ASN A 383 27.35 -10.19 13.92
CA ASN A 383 26.62 -9.25 13.08
C ASN A 383 27.30 -7.87 13.08
N THR A 384 27.35 -7.21 11.92
CA THR A 384 27.70 -5.79 11.80
C THR A 384 26.56 -5.03 11.15
N ILE A 385 26.15 -3.93 11.77
CA ILE A 385 25.10 -3.03 11.27
C ILE A 385 25.71 -1.67 10.98
N GLN A 386 25.29 -1.06 9.87
CA GLN A 386 25.55 0.34 9.55
C GLN A 386 24.27 1.01 9.06
N THR A 387 24.19 2.33 9.23
CA THR A 387 23.07 3.15 8.76
C THR A 387 23.45 3.89 7.49
N LEU A 388 22.54 3.96 6.53
CA LEU A 388 22.63 4.80 5.34
C LEU A 388 21.45 5.77 5.30
N THR A 389 21.61 6.91 4.65
CA THR A 389 20.51 7.84 4.41
C THR A 389 20.25 7.96 2.92
N LEU A 390 18.99 7.73 2.53
CA LEU A 390 18.50 7.92 1.19
C LEU A 390 17.95 9.36 1.11
N HIS A 391 18.36 10.11 0.09
CA HIS A 391 18.00 11.52 -0.09
C HIS A 391 17.23 11.75 -1.38
N ASN A 392 16.36 12.76 -1.34
CA ASN A 392 15.77 13.38 -2.50
C ASN A 392 16.45 14.73 -2.73
N MET A 393 17.13 14.89 -3.86
CA MET A 393 17.80 16.15 -4.22
C MET A 393 16.89 17.08 -5.05
N GLY A 394 15.57 16.88 -4.97
CA GLY A 394 14.52 17.65 -5.65
C GLY A 394 13.18 17.65 -4.90
N SER A 395 12.10 18.07 -5.58
CA SER A 395 10.75 18.26 -5.02
C SER A 395 9.86 17.03 -5.19
N GLY A 396 8.91 16.82 -4.28
CA GLY A 396 7.95 15.70 -4.34
C GLY A 396 8.43 14.48 -3.56
N SER A 397 7.80 13.32 -3.79
CA SER A 397 8.12 12.07 -3.08
C SER A 397 8.86 11.06 -3.95
N ILE A 398 9.72 10.27 -3.33
CA ILE A 398 10.36 9.09 -3.90
C ILE A 398 9.82 7.86 -3.19
N SER A 399 9.26 6.92 -3.96
CA SER A 399 9.11 5.53 -3.53
C SER A 399 10.28 4.71 -4.03
N TRP A 400 10.79 3.81 -3.18
CA TRP A 400 12.02 3.07 -3.43
C TRP A 400 11.95 1.65 -2.84
N GLN A 401 12.82 0.78 -3.35
CA GLN A 401 13.00 -0.60 -2.90
C GLN A 401 14.48 -0.97 -3.02
N GLY A 402 15.05 -1.60 -2.00
CA GLY A 402 16.47 -1.97 -1.91
C GLY A 402 16.65 -3.46 -1.63
N SER A 403 17.66 -4.07 -2.23
CA SER A 403 17.93 -5.50 -2.14
C SER A 403 19.42 -5.83 -2.11
N SER A 404 19.74 -7.10 -1.83
CA SER A 404 21.11 -7.64 -1.80
C SER A 404 21.25 -8.83 -2.74
N ASP A 405 22.34 -8.92 -3.50
CA ASP A 405 22.70 -10.11 -4.29
C ASP A 405 23.21 -11.28 -3.42
N GLN A 406 23.57 -11.02 -2.15
CA GLN A 406 24.12 -12.02 -1.22
C GLN A 406 23.22 -12.27 0.00
N PRO A 407 23.05 -13.54 0.44
CA PRO A 407 22.22 -13.91 1.58
C PRO A 407 22.75 -13.42 2.95
N TRP A 408 24.03 -13.08 3.04
CA TRP A 408 24.64 -12.60 4.29
C TRP A 408 24.41 -11.11 4.55
N LEU A 409 23.84 -10.37 3.61
CA LEU A 409 23.63 -8.93 3.69
C LEU A 409 22.15 -8.61 3.53
N MET A 410 21.58 -7.91 4.50
CA MET A 410 20.16 -7.59 4.60
C MET A 410 19.93 -6.09 4.80
N LEU A 411 18.70 -5.62 4.53
CA LEU A 411 18.29 -4.22 4.67
C LEU A 411 17.02 -4.12 5.55
N SER A 412 16.92 -3.07 6.35
CA SER A 412 15.74 -2.77 7.18
C SER A 412 15.50 -1.25 7.25
N PRO A 413 14.35 -0.74 6.77
CA PRO A 413 13.39 -1.44 5.91
C PRO A 413 13.99 -1.80 4.54
N PRO A 414 13.44 -2.76 3.79
CA PRO A 414 13.84 -3.06 2.41
C PRO A 414 13.14 -2.17 1.37
N GLN A 415 12.15 -1.37 1.77
CA GLN A 415 11.41 -0.47 0.87
C GLN A 415 10.75 0.66 1.67
N GLY A 416 10.38 1.74 0.98
CA GLY A 416 9.71 2.88 1.62
C GLY A 416 9.28 3.97 0.64
N ILE A 417 8.72 5.04 1.22
CA ILE A 417 8.40 6.28 0.52
C ILE A 417 8.85 7.43 1.41
N PHE A 418 9.50 8.44 0.85
CA PHE A 418 9.93 9.65 1.54
C PHE A 418 9.91 10.87 0.61
N SER A 419 9.96 12.06 1.19
CA SER A 419 9.91 13.36 0.53
C SER A 419 11.27 14.04 0.54
N ALA A 420 11.84 14.39 1.70
CA ALA A 420 13.23 14.84 1.78
C ALA A 420 14.26 13.70 1.92
N TYR A 421 14.11 12.81 2.91
CA TYR A 421 15.07 11.73 3.15
C TYR A 421 14.49 10.55 3.95
N GLN A 422 15.17 9.40 3.93
CA GLN A 422 14.89 8.25 4.78
C GLN A 422 16.17 7.54 5.23
N THR A 423 16.33 7.35 6.55
CA THR A 423 17.41 6.50 7.09
C THR A 423 17.02 5.03 7.05
N ILE A 424 17.96 4.18 6.64
CA ILE A 424 17.84 2.72 6.59
C ILE A 424 19.01 2.07 7.32
N SER A 425 18.85 0.82 7.75
CA SER A 425 19.92 -0.01 8.29
C SER A 425 20.29 -1.11 7.31
N ILE A 426 21.60 -1.33 7.13
CA ILE A 426 22.17 -2.47 6.41
C ILE A 426 22.90 -3.37 7.39
N ALA A 427 22.71 -4.68 7.30
CA ALA A 427 23.20 -5.65 8.28
C ALA A 427 23.95 -6.80 7.59
N GLY A 428 25.25 -6.91 7.87
CA GLY A 428 26.11 -8.02 7.45
C GLY A 428 26.19 -9.09 8.54
N GLN A 429 25.86 -10.33 8.19
CA GLN A 429 25.75 -11.48 9.10
C GLN A 429 26.86 -12.50 8.78
N ARG A 430 27.72 -12.81 9.76
CA ARG A 430 28.82 -13.80 9.60
C ARG A 430 28.45 -15.21 10.08
N ALA A 431 27.22 -15.41 10.55
CA ALA A 431 26.67 -16.73 10.87
C ALA A 431 26.76 -17.69 9.67
N ASN A 432 27.23 -18.91 9.91
CA ASN A 432 27.36 -20.00 8.91
C ASN A 432 28.25 -19.70 7.67
N LEU A 433 28.92 -18.55 7.59
CA LEU A 433 29.92 -18.27 6.56
C LEU A 433 31.24 -19.01 6.84
N LYS A 434 32.03 -19.24 5.78
CA LYS A 434 33.40 -19.76 5.90
C LYS A 434 34.36 -18.59 6.16
N PRO A 435 35.55 -18.83 6.75
CA PRO A 435 36.57 -17.79 6.86
C PRO A 435 37.03 -17.30 5.48
N GLY A 436 37.15 -15.99 5.30
CA GLY A 436 37.52 -15.38 4.01
C GLY A 436 36.98 -13.97 3.81
N ASN A 437 37.22 -13.42 2.61
CA ASN A 437 36.75 -12.10 2.20
C ASN A 437 35.50 -12.24 1.32
N TYR A 438 34.46 -11.48 1.66
CA TYR A 438 33.15 -11.47 1.01
C TYR A 438 32.88 -10.12 0.34
N LYS A 439 32.13 -10.16 -0.75
CA LYS A 439 31.66 -8.98 -1.49
C LYS A 439 30.19 -9.17 -1.86
N ALA A 440 29.44 -8.08 -1.82
CA ALA A 440 28.04 -7.98 -2.22
C ALA A 440 27.82 -6.64 -2.95
N THR A 441 26.67 -6.53 -3.61
CA THR A 441 26.17 -5.30 -4.20
C THR A 441 24.72 -5.12 -3.80
N LEU A 442 24.47 -4.11 -2.97
CA LEU A 442 23.12 -3.63 -2.72
C LEU A 442 22.62 -2.91 -3.98
N THR A 443 21.38 -3.15 -4.37
CA THR A 443 20.75 -2.45 -5.50
C THR A 443 19.47 -1.78 -5.05
N PHE A 444 19.37 -0.48 -5.35
CA PHE A 444 18.24 0.38 -4.99
C PHE A 444 17.51 0.84 -6.24
N PHE A 445 16.21 0.57 -6.29
CA PHE A 445 15.29 0.98 -7.34
C PHE A 445 14.44 2.13 -6.80
N SER A 446 14.12 3.10 -7.65
CA SER A 446 13.15 4.16 -7.34
C SER A 446 12.24 4.40 -8.56
N HIS A 447 11.10 5.08 -8.37
CA HIS A 447 10.25 5.45 -9.51
C HIS A 447 10.76 6.69 -10.28
N VAL A 448 11.88 7.29 -9.86
CA VAL A 448 12.39 8.57 -10.37
C VAL A 448 13.77 8.46 -11.04
N SER A 449 14.53 7.42 -10.71
CA SER A 449 15.89 7.17 -11.22
C SER A 449 16.04 5.74 -11.76
N PRO A 450 17.02 5.49 -12.64
CA PRO A 450 17.56 4.15 -12.84
C PRO A 450 18.03 3.53 -11.52
N ALA A 451 18.21 2.21 -11.51
CA ALA A 451 18.73 1.49 -10.35
C ALA A 451 20.14 1.99 -9.96
N GLN A 452 20.37 2.21 -8.67
CA GLN A 452 21.66 2.58 -8.11
C GLN A 452 22.29 1.39 -7.39
N HIS A 453 23.60 1.26 -7.47
CA HIS A 453 24.35 0.14 -6.89
C HIS A 453 25.32 0.64 -5.82
N LEU A 454 25.36 -0.07 -4.69
CA LEU A 454 26.27 0.19 -3.59
C LEU A 454 27.02 -1.10 -3.25
N HIS A 455 28.34 -1.10 -3.45
CA HIS A 455 29.15 -2.28 -3.11
C HIS A 455 29.35 -2.40 -1.60
N VAL A 456 29.36 -3.61 -1.08
CA VAL A 456 29.60 -3.90 0.33
C VAL A 456 30.65 -5.00 0.44
N ILE A 457 31.65 -4.78 1.30
CA ILE A 457 32.72 -5.75 1.59
C ILE A 457 32.67 -6.17 3.06
N MET A 458 33.11 -7.38 3.35
CA MET A 458 33.13 -7.94 4.71
C MET A 458 34.21 -9.02 4.80
N THR A 459 34.89 -9.13 5.94
CA THR A 459 35.83 -10.23 6.19
C THR A 459 35.37 -11.08 7.37
N VAL A 460 35.50 -12.39 7.22
CA VAL A 460 35.11 -13.42 8.19
C VAL A 460 36.37 -14.12 8.72
N ARG A 461 36.61 -14.04 10.04
CA ARG A 461 37.68 -14.74 10.74
C ARG A 461 37.20 -16.11 11.24
N PRO A 462 38.06 -17.14 11.27
CA PRO A 462 37.71 -18.42 11.88
C PRO A 462 37.48 -18.26 13.38
N LEU A 463 36.47 -18.94 13.92
CA LEU A 463 36.28 -19.03 15.36
C LEU A 463 37.49 -19.71 16.04
N PRO A 464 37.90 -19.27 17.25
CA PRO A 464 38.93 -19.96 18.02
C PRO A 464 38.55 -21.43 18.30
N ALA A 465 39.49 -22.36 18.10
CA ALA A 465 39.22 -23.80 18.18
C ALA A 465 38.70 -24.30 19.55
N ASN A 466 38.86 -23.51 20.61
CA ASN A 466 38.30 -23.75 21.94
C ASN A 466 37.52 -22.52 22.44
N ALA A 467 36.77 -21.83 21.55
CA ALA A 467 35.89 -20.74 21.93
C ALA A 467 34.87 -21.20 22.99
N GLY A 468 34.58 -20.34 23.96
CA GLY A 468 33.71 -20.63 25.12
C GLY A 468 32.23 -20.72 24.74
N PRO A 469 31.31 -20.03 25.44
CA PRO A 469 30.02 -19.70 24.85
C PRO A 469 30.25 -18.72 23.70
N ILE A 470 29.47 -18.82 22.63
CA ILE A 470 29.39 -17.80 21.56
C ILE A 470 27.94 -17.38 21.45
N LEU A 471 27.68 -16.09 21.29
CA LEU A 471 26.35 -15.58 20.98
C LEU A 471 26.23 -15.35 19.46
N GLU A 472 25.32 -16.06 18.80
CA GLU A 472 24.90 -15.84 17.42
C GLU A 472 23.41 -15.43 17.40
N ALA A 473 23.03 -14.48 16.54
CA ALA A 473 21.64 -14.04 16.38
C ALA A 473 21.30 -13.83 14.90
N THR A 474 20.29 -14.52 14.38
CA THR A 474 19.91 -14.51 12.95
C THR A 474 18.39 -14.46 12.76
N PRO A 475 17.84 -13.71 11.80
CA PRO A 475 18.54 -12.82 10.87
C PRO A 475 19.07 -11.54 11.55
N ALA A 476 20.14 -10.96 11.01
CA ALA A 476 20.70 -9.69 11.50
C ALA A 476 19.82 -8.45 11.21
N ALA A 477 18.82 -8.59 10.33
CA ALA A 477 17.79 -7.60 10.09
C ALA A 477 16.40 -8.25 9.93
N SER A 478 15.35 -7.57 10.38
CA SER A 478 13.94 -7.98 10.24
C SER A 478 13.09 -6.79 9.82
N SER A 479 11.94 -7.01 9.19
CA SER A 479 11.11 -5.91 8.69
C SER A 479 9.64 -6.28 8.58
N PHE A 480 8.79 -5.43 9.13
CA PHE A 480 7.34 -5.55 9.16
C PHE A 480 6.69 -4.40 8.38
N THR A 481 5.54 -4.68 7.76
CA THR A 481 4.67 -3.66 7.17
C THR A 481 3.26 -3.83 7.71
N ALA A 482 2.60 -2.74 8.04
CA ALA A 482 1.18 -2.70 8.40
C ALA A 482 0.50 -1.49 7.75
N THR A 483 -0.82 -1.51 7.67
CA THR A 483 -1.61 -0.32 7.30
C THR A 483 -2.07 0.43 8.54
N ASP A 484 -2.15 1.76 8.43
CA ASP A 484 -2.67 2.65 9.47
C ASP A 484 -4.06 2.19 9.98
N GLY A 485 -4.18 2.04 11.31
CA GLY A 485 -5.39 1.58 11.98
C GLY A 485 -5.83 0.16 11.59
N GLY A 486 -4.95 -0.62 10.98
CA GLY A 486 -5.18 -2.02 10.59
C GLY A 486 -4.97 -3.01 11.74
N ALA A 487 -4.68 -4.26 11.36
CA ALA A 487 -4.29 -5.31 12.30
C ALA A 487 -2.77 -5.32 12.53
N ASP A 488 -2.36 -5.93 13.65
CA ASP A 488 -0.95 -6.19 13.94
C ASP A 488 -0.39 -7.26 12.96
N PRO A 489 0.80 -7.05 12.37
CA PRO A 489 1.49 -8.04 11.54
C PRO A 489 1.71 -9.40 12.21
N THR A 490 1.82 -10.45 11.39
CA THR A 490 2.20 -11.79 11.86
C THR A 490 3.62 -11.78 12.47
N PRO A 491 3.84 -12.38 13.65
CA PRO A 491 5.16 -12.45 14.28
C PRO A 491 6.22 -13.10 13.38
N GLN A 492 7.45 -12.58 13.43
CA GLN A 492 8.59 -13.11 12.66
C GLN A 492 9.56 -13.88 13.57
N PRO A 493 10.05 -15.07 13.16
CA PRO A 493 11.00 -15.84 13.94
C PRO A 493 12.43 -15.26 13.86
N LEU A 494 13.14 -15.30 14.97
CA LEU A 494 14.56 -15.00 15.09
C LEU A 494 15.24 -16.14 15.86
N THR A 495 16.33 -16.69 15.32
CA THR A 495 17.10 -17.78 15.93
C THR A 495 18.31 -17.22 16.67
N VAL A 496 18.37 -17.47 17.97
CA VAL A 496 19.57 -17.31 18.79
C VAL A 496 20.32 -18.65 18.79
N ALA A 497 21.62 -18.64 18.56
CA ALA A 497 22.43 -19.86 18.47
C ALA A 497 23.72 -19.77 19.28
N ASN A 498 24.26 -20.94 19.65
CA ASN A 498 25.51 -21.07 20.38
C ASN A 498 26.45 -22.06 19.67
N PRO A 499 27.23 -21.62 18.67
CA PRO A 499 28.28 -22.43 18.03
C PRO A 499 29.51 -22.64 18.94
N GLY A 500 29.42 -22.28 20.22
CA GLY A 500 30.49 -22.39 21.20
C GLY A 500 30.56 -23.75 21.91
N THR A 501 31.66 -23.99 22.63
CA THR A 501 31.92 -25.24 23.38
C THR A 501 31.31 -25.27 24.79
N ARG A 502 30.70 -24.16 25.25
CA ARG A 502 30.10 -24.06 26.60
C ARG A 502 28.67 -23.50 26.55
N PRO A 503 27.78 -23.84 27.50
CA PRO A 503 26.42 -23.31 27.53
C PRO A 503 26.39 -21.77 27.55
N LEU A 504 25.55 -21.19 26.71
CA LEU A 504 25.32 -19.74 26.59
C LEU A 504 24.08 -19.35 27.39
N ASN A 505 24.24 -18.53 28.42
CA ASN A 505 23.13 -17.74 28.97
C ASN A 505 23.08 -16.38 28.22
N TRP A 506 21.90 -16.02 27.73
CA TRP A 506 21.65 -14.81 26.95
C TRP A 506 20.41 -14.04 27.44
N SER A 507 20.41 -12.74 27.19
CA SER A 507 19.29 -11.83 27.41
C SER A 507 19.12 -10.88 26.22
N LEU A 508 17.91 -10.38 25.97
CA LEU A 508 17.58 -9.47 24.88
C LEU A 508 17.05 -8.16 25.45
N ASN A 509 17.79 -7.07 25.22
CA ASN A 509 17.34 -5.71 25.48
C ASN A 509 16.90 -5.07 24.17
N MET A 510 15.72 -4.43 24.15
CA MET A 510 15.19 -3.76 22.97
C MET A 510 15.42 -2.25 23.10
N SER A 511 16.31 -1.70 22.29
CA SER A 511 16.46 -0.25 22.15
C SER A 511 15.53 0.22 21.03
N MET A 512 14.55 1.06 21.37
CA MET A 512 13.79 1.83 20.40
C MET A 512 14.38 3.25 20.41
N PRO A 513 15.39 3.56 19.59
CA PRO A 513 15.94 4.91 19.54
C PRO A 513 14.84 5.87 19.09
N SER A 514 14.60 6.93 19.87
CA SER A 514 13.71 8.01 19.46
C SER A 514 14.31 8.70 18.24
N SER A 515 13.81 8.37 17.05
CA SER A 515 14.29 8.89 15.76
C SER A 515 14.31 10.42 15.79
N GLN A 516 15.51 11.00 15.64
CA GLN A 516 15.70 12.44 15.73
C GLN A 516 15.13 13.15 14.50
N ALA A 517 13.89 13.63 14.62
CA ALA A 517 13.47 14.99 14.21
C ALA A 517 11.98 15.21 14.47
N THR A 518 11.13 14.21 14.19
CA THR A 518 9.70 14.44 13.93
C THR A 518 8.73 13.56 14.73
N GLN A 519 9.07 12.31 15.05
CA GLN A 519 8.10 11.31 15.56
C GLN A 519 7.96 11.25 17.09
N SER A 520 8.95 11.71 17.87
CA SER A 520 8.94 11.61 19.34
C SER A 520 7.79 12.39 19.99
N SER A 521 7.45 13.57 19.44
CA SER A 521 6.29 14.37 19.82
C SER A 521 4.95 13.67 19.56
N TYR A 522 4.87 12.79 18.55
CA TYR A 522 3.67 12.03 18.21
C TYR A 522 3.46 10.84 19.13
N PHE A 523 4.52 10.10 19.46
CA PHE A 523 4.47 9.03 20.47
C PHE A 523 3.93 9.52 21.82
N HIS A 524 4.38 10.67 22.30
CA HIS A 524 3.88 11.26 23.56
C HIS A 524 2.40 11.67 23.51
N ALA A 525 1.83 11.94 22.32
CA ALA A 525 0.43 12.34 22.17
C ALA A 525 -0.56 11.17 22.26
N LEU A 526 -0.09 9.94 22.01
CA LEU A 526 -0.89 8.72 21.94
C LEU A 526 -0.86 7.90 23.25
N GLY A 527 -0.03 8.30 24.21
CA GLY A 527 0.05 7.73 25.56
C GLY A 527 1.13 6.66 25.73
N THR A 528 1.33 6.20 26.96
CA THR A 528 2.44 5.32 27.37
C THR A 528 2.33 3.85 26.90
N GLY A 529 1.49 3.58 25.89
CA GLY A 529 1.39 2.27 25.20
C GLY A 529 2.40 2.10 24.06
N ALA A 530 3.34 3.03 23.89
CA ALA A 530 4.23 3.19 22.73
C ALA A 530 5.25 2.06 22.46
N ASN A 531 5.22 0.94 23.21
CA ASN A 531 6.07 -0.22 22.96
C ASN A 531 5.54 -1.00 21.74
N TRP A 532 5.85 -0.53 20.54
CA TRP A 532 5.45 -1.14 19.28
C TRP A 532 6.17 -2.46 18.97
N LEU A 533 7.21 -2.81 19.73
CA LEU A 533 8.07 -3.97 19.53
C LEU A 533 8.12 -4.82 20.81
N ASN A 534 8.00 -6.14 20.66
CA ASN A 534 8.05 -7.11 21.76
C ASN A 534 8.60 -8.47 21.27
N ALA A 535 8.91 -9.40 22.18
CA ALA A 535 9.25 -10.78 21.85
C ALA A 535 8.60 -11.78 22.82
N ASP A 536 8.39 -13.02 22.36
CA ASP A 536 7.86 -14.10 23.21
C ASP A 536 8.82 -14.50 24.35
N ARG A 537 10.14 -14.34 24.16
CA ARG A 537 11.19 -14.58 25.16
C ARG A 537 12.30 -13.53 25.11
N LEU A 538 12.63 -12.99 26.29
CA LEU A 538 13.67 -11.97 26.49
C LEU A 538 14.97 -12.50 27.11
N SER A 539 15.05 -13.80 27.43
CA SER A 539 16.26 -14.45 27.93
C SER A 539 16.17 -15.97 27.83
N GLY A 540 17.30 -16.67 27.89
CA GLY A 540 17.34 -18.13 27.92
C GLY A 540 18.75 -18.70 28.07
N VAL A 541 18.82 -20.04 28.11
CA VAL A 541 20.08 -20.79 28.09
C VAL A 541 20.08 -21.73 26.89
N ILE A 542 21.21 -21.79 26.17
CA ILE A 542 21.40 -22.60 24.97
C ILE A 542 22.63 -23.48 25.13
N ALA A 543 22.47 -24.80 24.93
CA ALA A 543 23.55 -25.78 25.00
C ALA A 543 24.66 -25.53 23.94
N PRO A 544 25.87 -26.08 24.11
CA PRO A 544 26.91 -26.07 23.07
C PRO A 544 26.40 -26.65 21.75
N ASN A 545 26.74 -26.00 20.64
CA ASN A 545 26.31 -26.37 19.28
C ASN A 545 24.78 -26.51 19.10
N SER A 546 23.99 -25.69 19.82
CA SER A 546 22.53 -25.73 19.82
C SER A 546 21.91 -24.35 19.50
N THR A 547 20.59 -24.32 19.28
CA THR A 547 19.84 -23.11 18.87
C THR A 547 18.51 -22.98 19.60
N SER A 548 17.94 -21.78 19.60
CA SER A 548 16.61 -21.48 20.14
C SER A 548 15.92 -20.41 19.31
N VAL A 549 14.65 -20.64 18.94
CA VAL A 549 13.84 -19.67 18.19
C VAL A 549 13.03 -18.82 19.16
N ILE A 550 13.03 -17.51 18.95
CA ILE A 550 12.10 -16.54 19.55
C ILE A 550 11.24 -15.93 18.44
N HIS A 551 10.11 -15.34 18.81
CA HIS A 551 9.23 -14.64 17.87
C HIS A 551 9.18 -13.16 18.22
N LEU A 552 9.48 -12.30 17.25
CA LEU A 552 9.30 -10.86 17.33
C LEU A 552 7.84 -10.52 17.02
N LEU A 553 7.17 -9.82 17.92
CA LEU A 553 5.82 -9.31 17.77
C LEU A 553 5.86 -7.79 17.63
N VAL A 554 4.96 -7.22 16.82
CA VAL A 554 4.84 -5.77 16.67
C VAL A 554 3.40 -5.29 16.74
N HIS A 555 3.18 -4.14 17.37
CA HIS A 555 1.87 -3.52 17.58
C HIS A 555 1.73 -2.27 16.70
N SER A 556 0.92 -2.37 15.64
CA SER A 556 0.74 -1.35 14.62
C SER A 556 -0.45 -0.43 14.90
N ARG A 557 -1.48 -0.94 15.58
CA ARG A 557 -2.83 -0.33 15.65
C ARG A 557 -2.86 1.13 16.14
N TYR A 558 -1.97 1.49 17.06
CA TYR A 558 -1.89 2.82 17.68
C TYR A 558 -0.77 3.69 17.11
N LEU A 559 -0.12 3.27 16.02
CA LEU A 559 0.91 4.05 15.35
C LEU A 559 0.33 4.89 14.21
N LEU A 560 0.93 6.05 14.01
CA LEU A 560 0.70 6.92 12.85
C LEU A 560 1.46 6.38 11.63
N PRO A 561 1.09 6.77 10.40
CA PRO A 561 1.87 6.42 9.22
C PRO A 561 3.35 6.80 9.38
N GLY A 562 4.25 5.91 8.96
CA GLY A 562 5.70 6.13 8.98
C GLY A 562 6.53 4.92 9.33
N VAL A 563 7.85 5.08 9.23
CA VAL A 563 8.82 4.02 9.54
C VAL A 563 9.38 4.21 10.94
N TYR A 564 9.25 3.15 11.73
CA TYR A 564 9.75 3.03 13.09
C TYR A 564 10.91 2.03 13.09
N THR A 565 11.98 2.31 13.81
CA THR A 565 13.19 1.47 13.86
C THR A 565 13.58 1.11 15.29
N GLY A 566 14.12 -0.10 15.45
CA GLY A 566 14.54 -0.66 16.72
C GLY A 566 15.83 -1.47 16.56
N THR A 567 16.61 -1.52 17.63
CA THR A 567 17.82 -2.34 17.74
C THR A 567 17.62 -3.40 18.82
N LEU A 568 17.70 -4.65 18.42
CA LEU A 568 17.69 -5.82 19.28
C LEU A 568 19.12 -6.05 19.77
N VAL A 569 19.37 -5.85 21.05
CA VAL A 569 20.69 -5.99 21.68
C VAL A 569 20.69 -7.27 22.50
N PHE A 570 21.19 -8.35 21.91
CA PHE A 570 21.42 -9.62 22.60
C PHE A 570 22.71 -9.52 23.42
N ASN A 571 22.63 -9.90 24.70
CA ASN A 571 23.71 -9.79 25.68
C ASN A 571 23.99 -11.17 26.28
N GLY A 572 25.22 -11.66 26.12
CA GLY A 572 25.73 -12.90 26.71
C GLY A 572 26.38 -12.68 28.08
N GLN A 573 26.42 -13.75 28.88
CA GLN A 573 27.15 -13.79 30.15
C GLN A 573 28.66 -13.49 30.04
N ARG A 574 29.31 -13.19 31.17
CA ARG A 574 30.78 -13.03 31.22
C ARG A 574 31.50 -14.25 30.68
N GLY A 575 32.46 -14.03 29.78
CA GLY A 575 33.27 -15.08 29.15
C GLY A 575 32.68 -15.65 27.85
N THR A 576 31.49 -15.20 27.43
CA THR A 576 31.03 -15.36 26.05
C THR A 576 31.96 -14.61 25.09
N LEU A 577 32.38 -15.26 24.00
CA LEU A 577 33.04 -14.59 22.87
C LEU A 577 31.98 -13.80 22.09
N ASP A 578 32.32 -12.56 21.75
CA ASP A 578 31.42 -11.57 21.16
C ASP A 578 30.11 -11.42 21.97
N PRO A 579 30.22 -10.95 23.24
CA PRO A 579 29.15 -11.01 24.23
C PRO A 579 27.99 -10.04 23.99
N VAL A 580 28.03 -9.25 22.92
CA VAL A 580 26.91 -8.43 22.44
C VAL A 580 26.73 -8.71 20.96
N GLN A 581 25.54 -9.15 20.57
CA GLN A 581 25.12 -9.18 19.16
C GLN A 581 23.95 -8.24 18.95
N ASN A 582 24.03 -7.46 17.88
CA ASN A 582 22.97 -6.56 17.46
C ASN A 582 22.21 -7.16 16.27
N ALA A 583 20.89 -6.95 16.24
CA ALA A 583 20.06 -7.08 15.05
C ALA A 583 19.17 -5.83 14.92
N VAL A 584 18.77 -5.47 13.71
CA VAL A 584 17.85 -4.34 13.46
C VAL A 584 16.46 -4.81 13.08
N VAL A 585 15.45 -4.04 13.47
CA VAL A 585 14.06 -4.28 13.09
C VAL A 585 13.38 -2.97 12.73
N SER A 586 12.59 -2.98 11.66
CA SER A 586 11.78 -1.83 11.26
C SER A 586 10.31 -2.22 11.09
N LEU A 587 9.41 -1.30 11.44
CA LEU A 587 7.99 -1.38 11.15
C LEU A 587 7.59 -0.19 10.27
N THR A 588 7.14 -0.47 9.06
CA THR A 588 6.57 0.52 8.13
C THR A 588 5.05 0.53 8.30
N ILE A 589 4.49 1.65 8.77
CA ILE A 589 3.06 1.91 8.76
C ILE A 589 2.72 2.69 7.49
N GLU A 590 2.04 2.04 6.55
CA GLU A 590 1.57 2.67 5.32
C GLU A 590 0.32 3.53 5.60
N PRO A 591 0.21 4.74 5.03
CA PRO A 591 -0.97 5.57 5.17
C PRO A 591 -2.18 4.88 4.54
N ARG A 592 -3.37 5.09 5.10
CA ARG A 592 -4.62 4.55 4.55
C ARG A 592 -4.83 4.92 3.08
N CYS A 593 -5.62 4.09 2.40
CA CYS A 593 -6.09 4.36 1.05
C CYS A 593 -6.81 5.72 0.98
N GLY A 594 -6.45 6.54 -0.02
CA GLY A 594 -7.02 7.85 -0.27
C GLY A 594 -7.06 8.22 -1.75
N LEU A 595 -7.43 9.47 -2.02
CA LEU A 595 -7.48 10.05 -3.36
C LEU A 595 -6.55 11.27 -3.47
N LEU A 596 -5.89 11.40 -4.61
CA LEU A 596 -5.14 12.59 -5.00
C LEU A 596 -5.84 13.27 -6.19
N THR A 597 -5.91 14.61 -6.17
CA THR A 597 -6.47 15.42 -7.25
C THR A 597 -5.36 16.14 -8.02
N SER A 598 -5.47 16.22 -9.36
CA SER A 598 -4.53 17.00 -10.17
C SER A 598 -4.59 18.52 -9.94
N LEU A 599 -5.65 19.02 -9.29
CA LEU A 599 -5.85 20.43 -8.94
C LEU A 599 -6.33 20.54 -7.49
N GLY A 600 -5.85 21.58 -6.79
CA GLY A 600 -6.33 21.96 -5.45
C GLY A 600 -7.38 23.07 -5.45
N ASN A 601 -7.36 23.92 -6.48
CA ASN A 601 -8.30 25.00 -6.70
C ASN A 601 -8.76 25.05 -8.17
N VAL A 602 -9.99 25.54 -8.38
CA VAL A 602 -10.61 25.71 -9.69
C VAL A 602 -11.27 27.10 -9.75
N ALA A 603 -11.07 27.84 -10.84
CA ALA A 603 -11.54 29.22 -10.97
C ALA A 603 -12.31 29.44 -12.27
N PHE A 604 -13.54 29.95 -12.18
CA PHE A 604 -14.43 30.22 -13.32
C PHE A 604 -14.77 31.71 -13.41
N THR A 605 -14.75 32.26 -14.62
CA THR A 605 -15.21 33.63 -14.92
C THR A 605 -16.36 33.56 -15.92
N THR A 606 -17.49 34.22 -15.64
CA THR A 606 -18.61 34.39 -16.58
C THR A 606 -19.31 35.74 -16.38
N VAL A 607 -20.28 36.06 -17.22
CA VAL A 607 -21.04 37.32 -17.25
C VAL A 607 -22.52 37.04 -17.01
N VAL A 608 -23.21 37.87 -16.23
CA VAL A 608 -24.66 37.74 -15.97
C VAL A 608 -25.43 37.62 -17.30
N GLY A 609 -26.22 36.55 -17.44
CA GLY A 609 -27.07 36.32 -18.61
C GLY A 609 -26.38 35.67 -19.82
N GLN A 610 -25.08 35.38 -19.75
CA GLN A 610 -24.41 34.49 -20.70
C GLN A 610 -24.62 33.02 -20.32
N SER A 611 -24.19 32.10 -21.19
CA SER A 611 -24.11 30.68 -20.89
C SER A 611 -23.13 30.40 -19.73
N ASN A 612 -23.28 29.23 -19.12
CA ASN A 612 -22.27 28.72 -18.19
C ASN A 612 -20.90 28.60 -18.89
N PRO A 613 -19.78 28.87 -18.19
CA PRO A 613 -18.44 28.69 -18.73
C PRO A 613 -18.15 27.21 -18.97
N GLY A 614 -17.17 26.90 -19.84
CA GLY A 614 -16.78 25.53 -20.13
C GLY A 614 -16.31 24.79 -18.87
N ASN A 615 -16.71 23.52 -18.72
CA ASN A 615 -16.31 22.71 -17.58
C ASN A 615 -14.78 22.61 -17.49
N GLN A 616 -14.25 22.61 -16.26
CA GLN A 616 -12.87 22.22 -15.98
C GLN A 616 -12.84 20.75 -15.57
N THR A 617 -11.68 20.10 -15.66
CA THR A 617 -11.54 18.69 -15.30
C THR A 617 -10.50 18.49 -14.22
N VAL A 618 -10.76 17.56 -13.32
CA VAL A 618 -9.81 17.10 -12.31
C VAL A 618 -9.56 15.62 -12.53
N ASN A 619 -8.29 15.22 -12.57
CA ASN A 619 -7.92 13.81 -12.55
C ASN A 619 -7.88 13.33 -11.09
N LEU A 620 -8.56 12.23 -10.80
CA LEU A 620 -8.60 11.57 -9.51
C LEU A 620 -7.74 10.31 -9.60
N THR A 621 -6.74 10.18 -8.75
CA THR A 621 -5.84 9.02 -8.70
C THR A 621 -5.86 8.41 -7.30
N ALA A 622 -5.93 7.09 -7.21
CA ALA A 622 -5.83 6.38 -5.93
C ALA A 622 -4.40 6.46 -5.36
N THR A 623 -4.24 6.46 -4.03
CA THR A 623 -2.91 6.31 -3.40
C THR A 623 -2.36 4.89 -3.62
N SER A 624 -1.03 4.74 -3.58
CA SER A 624 -0.36 3.43 -3.74
C SER A 624 -0.73 2.40 -2.66
N SER A 625 -1.25 2.86 -1.52
CA SER A 625 -1.75 2.04 -0.41
C SER A 625 -3.18 1.52 -0.58
N CYS A 626 -3.83 1.76 -1.73
CA CYS A 626 -5.19 1.32 -1.99
C CYS A 626 -5.29 -0.16 -2.44
N PRO A 627 -5.90 -1.07 -1.64
CA PRO A 627 -6.00 -2.48 -1.99
C PRO A 627 -7.12 -2.73 -3.02
N GLY A 628 -6.75 -3.18 -4.21
CA GLY A 628 -7.72 -3.68 -5.20
C GLY A 628 -8.58 -2.57 -5.81
N THR A 629 -9.90 -2.66 -5.64
CA THR A 629 -10.89 -1.70 -6.21
C THR A 629 -11.48 -0.85 -5.10
N ILE A 630 -11.47 0.48 -5.28
CA ILE A 630 -11.96 1.47 -4.33
C ILE A 630 -13.18 2.20 -4.89
N ASN A 631 -14.14 2.52 -4.03
CA ASN A 631 -15.29 3.36 -4.38
C ASN A 631 -15.01 4.80 -3.97
N TRP A 632 -15.43 5.76 -4.77
CA TRP A 632 -15.33 7.18 -4.44
C TRP A 632 -16.63 7.93 -4.67
N GLN A 633 -16.86 8.99 -3.91
CA GLN A 633 -18.01 9.90 -4.04
C GLN A 633 -17.55 11.35 -3.93
N ALA A 634 -18.08 12.22 -4.78
CA ALA A 634 -17.85 13.66 -4.73
C ALA A 634 -19.08 14.38 -4.15
N VAL A 635 -18.85 15.24 -3.15
CA VAL A 635 -19.89 16.03 -2.48
C VAL A 635 -19.57 17.52 -2.63
N SER A 636 -20.49 18.28 -3.22
CA SER A 636 -20.41 19.74 -3.29
C SER A 636 -21.02 20.38 -2.04
N SER A 637 -20.41 21.46 -1.53
CA SER A 637 -20.99 22.27 -0.44
C SER A 637 -22.05 23.28 -0.92
N VAL A 638 -22.23 23.46 -2.23
CA VAL A 638 -23.12 24.49 -2.80
C VAL A 638 -23.86 24.03 -4.06
N SER A 639 -25.11 24.47 -4.24
CA SER A 639 -26.01 24.03 -5.30
C SER A 639 -25.71 24.56 -6.71
N TRP A 640 -24.90 25.62 -6.83
CA TRP A 640 -24.45 26.14 -8.13
C TRP A 640 -23.25 25.37 -8.71
N LEU A 641 -22.69 24.42 -7.96
CA LEU A 641 -21.47 23.68 -8.31
C LEU A 641 -21.81 22.20 -8.52
N SER A 642 -21.43 21.65 -9.68
CA SER A 642 -21.69 20.27 -10.07
C SER A 642 -20.41 19.51 -10.43
N ILE A 643 -20.47 18.19 -10.32
CA ILE A 643 -19.37 17.27 -10.54
C ILE A 643 -19.92 16.04 -11.29
N THR A 644 -19.29 15.68 -12.41
CA THR A 644 -19.77 14.60 -13.29
C THR A 644 -18.60 13.76 -13.82
N PRO A 645 -18.55 12.44 -13.54
CA PRO A 645 -19.44 11.71 -12.64
C PRO A 645 -19.28 12.16 -11.17
N ALA A 646 -20.33 11.99 -10.36
CA ALA A 646 -20.32 12.35 -8.94
C ALA A 646 -19.91 11.19 -8.01
N ASN A 647 -19.69 10.01 -8.58
CA ASN A 647 -19.21 8.80 -7.89
C ASN A 647 -18.62 7.84 -8.93
N GLY A 648 -17.85 6.86 -8.47
CA GLY A 648 -17.29 5.84 -9.35
C GLY A 648 -16.38 4.86 -8.63
N GLN A 649 -15.63 4.11 -9.42
CA GLN A 649 -14.65 3.14 -8.94
C GLN A 649 -13.27 3.39 -9.57
N LEU A 650 -12.21 3.08 -8.83
CA LEU A 650 -10.83 3.03 -9.30
C LEU A 650 -10.22 1.68 -8.89
N ARG A 651 -9.27 1.14 -9.67
CA ARG A 651 -8.62 -0.14 -9.39
C ARG A 651 -7.10 -0.02 -9.45
N GLY A 652 -6.42 -0.33 -8.34
CA GLY A 652 -4.99 -0.05 -8.17
C GLY A 652 -4.66 1.42 -8.43
N ALA A 653 -3.49 1.69 -9.01
CA ALA A 653 -3.05 3.04 -9.39
C ALA A 653 -3.76 3.64 -10.61
N ALA A 654 -4.95 3.18 -10.98
CA ALA A 654 -5.75 3.78 -12.04
C ALA A 654 -6.21 5.20 -11.65
N SER A 655 -6.39 6.05 -12.65
CA SER A 655 -6.95 7.39 -12.50
C SER A 655 -8.23 7.58 -13.32
N THR A 656 -9.10 8.49 -12.92
CA THR A 656 -10.33 8.84 -13.64
C THR A 656 -10.56 10.34 -13.66
N ILE A 657 -11.11 10.85 -14.76
CA ILE A 657 -11.33 12.28 -14.98
C ILE A 657 -12.77 12.62 -14.61
N SER A 658 -12.94 13.63 -13.74
CA SER A 658 -14.26 14.17 -13.39
C SER A 658 -14.37 15.64 -13.83
N ALA A 659 -15.47 15.97 -14.49
CA ALA A 659 -15.76 17.32 -14.96
C ALA A 659 -16.47 18.15 -13.87
N ILE A 660 -15.85 19.26 -13.48
CA ILE A 660 -16.39 20.28 -12.59
C ILE A 660 -17.14 21.31 -13.46
N GLY A 661 -18.44 21.43 -13.23
CA GLY A 661 -19.31 22.40 -13.90
C GLY A 661 -19.88 23.41 -12.91
N VAL A 662 -20.24 24.59 -13.40
CA VAL A 662 -20.88 25.63 -12.60
C VAL A 662 -22.14 26.15 -13.28
N ASN A 663 -23.18 26.41 -12.50
CA ASN A 663 -24.44 26.98 -12.95
C ASN A 663 -24.58 28.42 -12.46
N ALA A 664 -24.34 29.38 -13.35
CA ALA A 664 -24.44 30.82 -13.07
C ALA A 664 -25.84 31.40 -13.32
N LEU A 665 -26.80 30.59 -13.80
CA LEU A 665 -28.16 31.04 -14.09
C LEU A 665 -28.85 31.56 -12.81
N GLY A 666 -29.29 32.82 -12.85
CA GLY A 666 -29.92 33.49 -11.72
C GLY A 666 -28.96 34.06 -10.67
N LEU A 667 -27.64 33.84 -10.79
CA LEU A 667 -26.65 34.50 -9.93
C LEU A 667 -26.51 35.98 -10.30
N LYS A 668 -26.25 36.81 -9.28
CA LYS A 668 -25.96 38.25 -9.47
C LYS A 668 -24.46 38.43 -9.70
N ALA A 669 -24.05 39.61 -10.15
CA ALA A 669 -22.63 39.95 -10.22
C ALA A 669 -22.01 39.88 -8.81
N GLY A 670 -20.86 39.21 -8.68
CA GLY A 670 -20.25 38.90 -7.40
C GLY A 670 -19.20 37.79 -7.47
N ILE A 671 -18.63 37.44 -6.32
CA ILE A 671 -17.70 36.31 -6.16
C ILE A 671 -18.40 35.27 -5.28
N TYR A 672 -18.47 34.04 -5.77
CA TYR A 672 -19.01 32.88 -5.09
C TYR A 672 -17.89 31.87 -4.81
N SER A 673 -17.91 31.28 -3.61
CA SER A 673 -16.95 30.26 -3.18
C SER A 673 -17.68 28.99 -2.79
N GLY A 674 -17.10 27.85 -3.13
CA GLY A 674 -17.62 26.52 -2.83
C GLY A 674 -16.47 25.51 -2.74
N THR A 675 -16.80 24.27 -2.37
CA THR A 675 -15.82 23.19 -2.20
C THR A 675 -16.39 21.87 -2.71
N ILE A 676 -15.53 21.01 -3.25
CA ILE A 676 -15.86 19.62 -3.57
C ILE A 676 -15.01 18.72 -2.68
N ALA A 677 -15.67 17.87 -1.91
CA ALA A 677 -15.05 16.84 -1.09
C ALA A 677 -15.13 15.48 -1.83
N PHE A 678 -13.99 14.94 -2.24
CA PHE A 678 -13.86 13.61 -2.83
C PHE A 678 -13.57 12.61 -1.71
N VAL A 679 -14.59 11.85 -1.32
CA VAL A 679 -14.57 10.92 -0.18
C VAL A 679 -14.26 9.50 -0.67
N THR A 680 -13.35 8.81 0.01
CA THR A 680 -13.18 7.35 -0.07
C THR A 680 -12.96 6.78 1.34
N GLY A 681 -13.85 5.90 1.80
CA GLY A 681 -13.76 5.30 3.15
C GLY A 681 -13.65 6.33 4.29
N GLN A 682 -12.46 6.43 4.89
CA GLN A 682 -12.12 7.41 5.93
C GLN A 682 -11.08 8.45 5.46
N ASN A 683 -11.06 8.75 4.17
CA ASN A 683 -10.24 9.79 3.53
C ASN A 683 -11.14 10.77 2.75
N THR A 684 -10.79 12.06 2.77
CA THR A 684 -11.49 13.11 1.99
C THR A 684 -10.49 14.10 1.39
N GLN A 685 -10.34 14.07 0.08
CA GLN A 685 -9.55 15.05 -0.67
C GLN A 685 -10.42 16.24 -1.07
N THR A 686 -10.01 17.45 -0.73
CA THR A 686 -10.82 18.66 -0.89
C THR A 686 -10.28 19.57 -2.00
N VAL A 687 -11.16 20.02 -2.90
CA VAL A 687 -10.87 20.99 -3.96
C VAL A 687 -11.68 22.27 -3.73
N THR A 688 -11.02 23.43 -3.74
CA THR A 688 -11.67 24.74 -3.60
C THR A 688 -12.16 25.23 -4.97
N VAL A 689 -13.34 25.86 -5.03
CA VAL A 689 -13.90 26.39 -6.29
C VAL A 689 -14.36 27.83 -6.11
N ARG A 690 -13.91 28.71 -7.01
CA ARG A 690 -14.28 30.12 -7.04
C ARG A 690 -14.95 30.47 -8.38
N LEU A 691 -16.14 31.05 -8.31
CA LEU A 691 -16.89 31.55 -9.46
C LEU A 691 -16.99 33.07 -9.38
N MET A 692 -16.47 33.77 -10.38
CA MET A 692 -16.65 35.21 -10.55
C MET A 692 -17.72 35.47 -11.61
N VAL A 693 -18.81 36.10 -11.19
CA VAL A 693 -19.89 36.55 -12.08
C VAL A 693 -19.74 38.05 -12.29
N GLN A 694 -19.44 38.46 -13.52
CA GLN A 694 -19.25 39.86 -13.91
C GLN A 694 -20.58 40.50 -14.35
N PRO A 695 -20.79 41.81 -14.13
CA PRO A 695 -21.99 42.50 -14.62
C PRO A 695 -22.04 42.54 -16.16
N PRO A 696 -23.22 42.67 -16.78
CA PRO A 696 -23.32 42.80 -18.24
C PRO A 696 -22.56 44.04 -18.75
N PRO A 697 -21.73 43.91 -19.79
CA PRO A 697 -21.02 45.05 -20.37
C PRO A 697 -21.92 45.85 -21.32
N LEU A 698 -21.37 46.94 -21.87
CA LEU A 698 -21.99 47.71 -22.95
C LEU A 698 -22.24 46.82 -24.20
N PRO A 699 -23.34 47.00 -24.95
CA PRO A 699 -23.65 46.14 -26.12
C PRO A 699 -22.58 46.11 -27.22
N THR A 700 -21.73 47.14 -27.29
CA THR A 700 -20.62 47.26 -28.25
C THR A 700 -19.27 46.77 -27.73
N ALA A 701 -19.21 46.20 -26.52
CA ALA A 701 -18.00 45.63 -25.96
C ALA A 701 -17.81 44.16 -26.40
N PRO A 702 -16.56 43.66 -26.47
CA PRO A 702 -16.30 42.24 -26.63
C PRO A 702 -16.58 41.45 -25.34
N ILE A 703 -16.90 40.16 -25.49
CA ILE A 703 -17.07 39.22 -24.39
C ILE A 703 -16.25 37.97 -24.71
N MET A 704 -15.27 37.66 -23.86
CA MET A 704 -14.37 36.51 -24.02
C MET A 704 -14.94 35.27 -23.32
N ALA A 705 -15.12 34.20 -24.10
CA ALA A 705 -15.27 32.84 -23.61
C ALA A 705 -14.15 31.95 -24.19
N ALA A 706 -13.82 30.84 -23.52
CA ALA A 706 -12.88 29.85 -24.02
C ALA A 706 -13.34 28.43 -23.65
N SER A 707 -13.04 27.45 -24.50
CA SER A 707 -13.37 26.04 -24.28
C SER A 707 -12.41 25.11 -25.04
N PRO A 708 -11.94 23.99 -24.44
CA PRO A 708 -12.13 23.62 -23.03
C PRO A 708 -11.30 24.52 -22.09
N LEU A 709 -11.66 24.57 -20.81
CA LEU A 709 -10.86 25.26 -19.77
C LEU A 709 -9.86 24.35 -19.05
N SER A 710 -9.69 23.11 -19.52
CA SER A 710 -8.79 22.13 -18.93
C SER A 710 -8.28 21.17 -19.99
N LEU A 711 -6.96 20.95 -20.01
CA LEU A 711 -6.25 20.08 -20.95
C LEU A 711 -5.47 19.01 -20.17
N ASN A 712 -5.53 17.77 -20.65
CA ASN A 712 -4.87 16.63 -20.01
C ASN A 712 -3.99 15.89 -21.02
N PHE A 713 -2.70 15.80 -20.72
CA PHE A 713 -1.70 15.13 -21.55
C PHE A 713 -1.07 13.98 -20.77
N ASN A 714 -0.74 12.88 -21.44
CA ASN A 714 0.02 11.77 -20.87
C ASN A 714 1.21 11.42 -21.79
N SER A 715 2.31 10.94 -21.22
CA SER A 715 3.47 10.44 -21.97
C SER A 715 4.27 9.51 -21.05
N THR A 716 5.00 8.55 -21.59
CA THR A 716 5.95 7.72 -20.82
C THR A 716 7.35 8.30 -20.98
N GLN A 717 8.14 8.36 -19.91
CA GLN A 717 9.51 8.87 -19.96
C GLN A 717 10.33 8.16 -21.06
N GLY A 718 11.04 8.94 -21.88
CA GLY A 718 11.85 8.45 -22.99
C GLY A 718 11.07 8.15 -24.28
N GLN A 719 9.74 8.25 -24.27
CA GLN A 719 8.91 8.27 -25.48
C GLN A 719 8.77 9.70 -26.03
N GLY A 720 8.11 9.83 -27.18
CA GLY A 720 7.86 11.12 -27.82
C GLY A 720 6.92 12.05 -27.05
N ASN A 721 6.87 13.30 -27.51
CA ASN A 721 5.89 14.30 -27.05
C ASN A 721 4.46 13.82 -27.34
N PRO A 722 3.47 14.12 -26.47
CA PRO A 722 2.07 13.80 -26.73
C PRO A 722 1.47 14.69 -27.83
N PRO A 723 0.37 14.26 -28.47
CA PRO A 723 -0.36 15.08 -29.42
C PRO A 723 -0.84 16.40 -28.81
N SER A 724 -0.69 17.50 -29.56
CA SER A 724 -1.16 18.84 -29.21
C SER A 724 -2.68 18.90 -29.07
N GLN A 725 -3.19 19.84 -28.27
CA GLN A 725 -4.63 20.01 -28.03
C GLN A 725 -5.06 21.46 -28.32
N ASP A 726 -6.17 21.63 -29.01
CA ASP A 726 -6.70 22.93 -29.41
C ASP A 726 -7.72 23.49 -28.42
N VAL A 727 -7.62 24.80 -28.19
CA VAL A 727 -8.57 25.60 -27.41
C VAL A 727 -9.27 26.56 -28.36
N THR A 728 -10.61 26.56 -28.32
CA THR A 728 -11.41 27.56 -29.04
C THR A 728 -11.66 28.76 -28.12
N ILE A 729 -11.34 29.95 -28.63
CA ILE A 729 -11.65 31.24 -28.00
C ILE A 729 -12.82 31.84 -28.78
N THR A 730 -13.89 32.23 -28.09
CA THR A 730 -15.12 32.74 -28.69
C THR A 730 -15.38 34.18 -28.24
N ASN A 731 -15.75 35.05 -29.16
CA ASN A 731 -16.17 36.42 -28.85
C ASN A 731 -17.70 36.54 -28.92
N THR A 732 -18.40 36.43 -27.79
CA THR A 732 -19.88 36.56 -27.75
C THR A 732 -20.36 38.02 -27.64
N GLY A 733 -19.45 39.00 -27.69
CA GLY A 733 -19.77 40.42 -27.62
C GLY A 733 -19.93 41.12 -28.98
N GLY A 734 -20.41 42.35 -28.95
CA GLY A 734 -20.62 43.20 -30.14
C GLY A 734 -19.37 43.99 -30.59
N GLY A 735 -18.27 43.92 -29.84
CA GLY A 735 -16.99 44.58 -30.16
C GLY A 735 -15.93 43.59 -30.64
N ILE A 736 -14.87 44.09 -31.30
CA ILE A 736 -13.69 43.26 -31.65
C ILE A 736 -12.92 42.90 -30.38
N LEU A 737 -12.65 41.61 -30.18
CA LEU A 737 -11.84 41.09 -29.08
C LEU A 737 -10.37 40.99 -29.52
N ARG A 738 -9.49 41.76 -28.87
CA ARG A 738 -8.04 41.56 -28.91
C ARG A 738 -7.65 40.64 -27.77
N TRP A 739 -6.87 39.59 -28.02
CA TRP A 739 -6.50 38.64 -26.97
C TRP A 739 -5.01 38.30 -26.99
N HIS A 740 -4.48 37.91 -25.84
CA HIS A 740 -3.13 37.36 -25.69
C HIS A 740 -3.07 36.34 -24.55
N THR A 741 -2.08 35.46 -24.62
CA THR A 741 -1.79 34.45 -23.59
C THR A 741 -0.70 34.91 -22.63
N SER A 742 -0.78 34.47 -21.38
CA SER A 742 0.39 34.33 -20.51
C SER A 742 0.48 32.87 -20.08
N VAL A 743 1.63 32.23 -20.35
CA VAL A 743 1.90 30.84 -19.97
C VAL A 743 2.69 30.84 -18.67
N THR A 744 2.12 30.24 -17.63
CA THR A 744 2.76 30.03 -16.33
C THR A 744 3.02 28.54 -16.16
N ALA A 745 4.22 28.10 -16.53
CA ALA A 745 4.73 26.77 -16.22
C ALA A 745 5.66 26.87 -15.00
N LEU A 746 5.45 25.99 -14.00
CA LEU A 746 6.25 25.97 -12.76
C LEU A 746 7.68 25.42 -12.95
N LEU A 747 7.93 24.87 -14.14
CA LEU A 747 9.10 24.09 -14.55
C LEU A 747 9.30 24.35 -16.04
N THR A 748 10.54 24.65 -16.46
CA THR A 748 11.12 24.52 -17.83
C THR A 748 10.24 24.93 -19.04
N ASN A 749 10.73 24.69 -20.26
CA ASN A 749 10.02 24.97 -21.51
C ASN A 749 9.21 23.74 -21.97
N TRP A 750 8.46 23.09 -21.06
CA TRP A 750 7.63 21.92 -21.42
C TRP A 750 6.24 22.31 -21.96
N LEU A 751 5.74 23.50 -21.64
CA LEU A 751 4.44 24.01 -22.09
C LEU A 751 4.63 25.16 -23.08
N ASN A 752 4.06 25.05 -24.27
CA ASN A 752 4.10 26.09 -25.30
C ASN A 752 2.72 26.27 -25.96
N VAL A 753 2.44 27.46 -26.49
CA VAL A 753 1.14 27.80 -27.09
C VAL A 753 1.34 28.59 -28.39
N SER A 754 0.48 28.34 -29.39
CA SER A 754 0.54 29.04 -30.68
C SER A 754 -0.85 29.21 -31.30
N PRO A 755 -1.24 30.39 -31.81
CA PRO A 755 -0.55 31.68 -31.66
C PRO A 755 -0.66 32.20 -30.20
N SER A 756 0.30 33.00 -29.74
CA SER A 756 0.27 33.59 -28.38
C SER A 756 -0.68 34.78 -28.21
N GLY A 757 -1.43 35.14 -29.26
CA GLY A 757 -2.42 36.21 -29.25
C GLY A 757 -3.01 36.46 -30.64
N GLY A 758 -4.04 37.30 -30.72
CA GLY A 758 -4.73 37.60 -31.96
C GLY A 758 -5.91 38.56 -31.81
N THR A 759 -6.76 38.59 -32.84
CA THR A 759 -8.00 39.38 -32.88
C THR A 759 -9.14 38.54 -33.43
N ILE A 760 -10.32 38.63 -32.81
CA ILE A 760 -11.53 37.89 -33.19
C ILE A 760 -12.66 38.91 -33.36
N ALA A 761 -13.40 38.88 -34.47
CA ALA A 761 -14.49 39.83 -34.70
C ALA A 761 -15.72 39.50 -33.82
N PRO A 762 -16.76 40.37 -33.78
CA PRO A 762 -18.01 40.07 -33.06
C PRO A 762 -18.61 38.74 -33.53
N THR A 763 -19.06 37.89 -32.59
CA THR A 763 -19.66 36.57 -32.83
C THR A 763 -18.77 35.51 -33.50
N GLU A 764 -17.49 35.78 -33.73
CA GLU A 764 -16.53 34.83 -34.32
C GLU A 764 -15.76 34.01 -33.25
N THR A 765 -14.98 33.04 -33.73
CA THR A 765 -14.05 32.23 -32.94
C THR A 765 -12.62 32.32 -33.46
N GLY A 766 -11.65 32.03 -32.60
CA GLY A 766 -10.25 31.78 -32.94
C GLY A 766 -9.74 30.51 -32.25
N GLN A 767 -8.62 29.98 -32.71
CA GLN A 767 -8.00 28.78 -32.13
C GLN A 767 -6.63 29.09 -31.51
N LEU A 768 -6.31 28.30 -30.48
CA LEU A 768 -5.07 28.33 -29.71
C LEU A 768 -4.59 26.89 -29.51
N MET A 769 -3.51 26.50 -30.18
CA MET A 769 -2.93 25.17 -30.08
C MET A 769 -1.93 25.09 -28.92
N VAL A 770 -2.16 24.16 -28.00
CA VAL A 770 -1.29 23.90 -26.84
C VAL A 770 -0.41 22.68 -27.12
N ASN A 771 0.89 22.89 -26.98
CA ASN A 771 1.95 21.95 -27.36
C ASN A 771 2.79 21.59 -26.13
N ILE A 772 3.24 20.33 -26.06
CA ILE A 772 4.02 19.80 -24.96
C ILE A 772 5.40 19.33 -25.42
N ASN A 773 6.43 19.55 -24.60
CA ASN A 773 7.77 19.00 -24.77
C ASN A 773 8.16 18.19 -23.53
N THR A 774 8.26 16.86 -23.67
CA THR A 774 8.61 15.93 -22.58
C THR A 774 10.12 15.64 -22.49
N SER A 775 10.93 16.22 -23.37
CA SER A 775 12.38 16.00 -23.39
C SER A 775 13.04 16.46 -22.08
N GLY A 776 13.75 15.54 -21.42
CA GLY A 776 14.40 15.78 -20.13
C GLY A 776 13.48 15.77 -18.90
N LEU A 777 12.18 15.50 -19.05
CA LEU A 777 11.28 15.32 -17.92
C LEU A 777 11.45 13.92 -17.29
N THR A 778 11.40 13.85 -15.97
CA THR A 778 11.28 12.59 -15.20
C THR A 778 9.82 12.18 -15.07
N PRO A 779 9.50 10.97 -14.59
CA PRO A 779 8.16 10.62 -14.18
C PRO A 779 7.66 11.58 -13.09
N GLY A 780 6.37 11.90 -13.14
CA GLY A 780 5.72 12.88 -12.26
C GLY A 780 4.56 13.62 -12.95
N THR A 781 3.83 14.40 -12.16
CA THR A 781 2.75 15.27 -12.65
C THR A 781 3.24 16.71 -12.75
N TYR A 782 3.10 17.30 -13.93
CA TYR A 782 3.52 18.66 -14.26
C TYR A 782 2.27 19.52 -14.46
N LEU A 783 2.15 20.57 -13.64
CA LEU A 783 1.01 21.50 -13.67
C LEU A 783 1.44 22.82 -14.30
N GLY A 784 0.63 23.30 -15.23
CA GLY A 784 0.78 24.59 -15.89
C GLY A 784 -0.55 25.32 -15.98
N GLN A 785 -0.51 26.64 -16.11
CA GLN A 785 -1.68 27.48 -16.32
C GLN A 785 -1.46 28.36 -17.54
N ILE A 786 -2.49 28.46 -18.39
CA ILE A 786 -2.51 29.41 -19.50
C ILE A 786 -3.62 30.41 -19.20
N THR A 787 -3.25 31.67 -18.97
CA THR A 787 -4.21 32.76 -18.74
C THR A 787 -4.46 33.52 -20.03
N LEU A 788 -5.72 33.62 -20.42
CA LEU A 788 -6.17 34.39 -21.57
C LEU A 788 -6.66 35.77 -21.13
N TYR A 789 -5.95 36.80 -21.57
CA TYR A 789 -6.30 38.19 -21.37
C TYR A 789 -6.97 38.73 -22.63
N GLY A 790 -8.16 39.29 -22.47
CA GLY A 790 -8.99 39.85 -23.52
C GLY A 790 -9.21 41.33 -23.30
N THR A 791 -9.06 42.13 -24.35
CA THR A 791 -9.28 43.57 -24.35
C THR A 791 -10.08 44.01 -25.57
N ASP A 792 -10.70 45.19 -25.49
CA ASP A 792 -11.30 45.85 -26.65
C ASP A 792 -10.24 46.59 -27.50
N ARG A 793 -10.70 47.28 -28.55
CA ARG A 793 -9.83 48.11 -29.41
C ARG A 793 -9.11 49.26 -28.68
N HIS A 794 -9.60 49.67 -27.51
CA HIS A 794 -9.07 50.77 -26.69
C HIS A 794 -8.19 50.27 -25.53
N GLY A 795 -8.05 48.96 -25.34
CA GLY A 795 -7.27 48.35 -24.26
C GLY A 795 -8.04 48.12 -22.95
N VAL A 796 -9.35 48.36 -22.93
CA VAL A 796 -10.20 48.06 -21.77
C VAL A 796 -10.43 46.55 -21.69
N SER A 797 -10.36 45.97 -20.49
CA SER A 797 -10.60 44.53 -20.29
C SER A 797 -11.97 44.11 -20.83
N ALA A 798 -11.99 43.07 -21.65
CA ALA A 798 -13.22 42.43 -22.12
C ALA A 798 -13.93 41.74 -20.94
N ALA A 799 -15.27 41.71 -21.00
CA ALA A 799 -16.04 40.92 -20.04
C ALA A 799 -15.79 39.42 -20.27
N GLY A 800 -15.85 38.62 -19.21
CA GLY A 800 -15.42 37.23 -19.22
C GLY A 800 -13.90 37.05 -19.12
N SER A 801 -13.08 38.11 -19.22
CA SER A 801 -11.64 38.03 -19.00
C SER A 801 -11.29 38.29 -17.51
N PRO A 802 -10.21 37.68 -16.96
CA PRO A 802 -9.41 36.60 -17.55
C PRO A 802 -10.13 35.25 -17.56
N GLN A 803 -9.85 34.44 -18.58
CA GLN A 803 -10.12 32.99 -18.58
C GLN A 803 -8.81 32.27 -18.21
N VAL A 804 -8.88 31.30 -17.31
CA VAL A 804 -7.71 30.51 -16.87
C VAL A 804 -7.92 29.07 -17.32
N LEU A 805 -6.92 28.52 -18.00
CA LEU A 805 -6.90 27.13 -18.43
C LEU A 805 -5.90 26.34 -17.61
N ALA A 806 -6.37 25.24 -17.02
CA ALA A 806 -5.52 24.29 -16.33
C ALA A 806 -4.90 23.30 -17.33
N VAL A 807 -3.58 23.12 -17.28
CA VAL A 807 -2.85 22.11 -18.05
C VAL A 807 -2.25 21.09 -17.09
N ASN A 808 -2.65 19.83 -17.25
CA ASN A 808 -2.18 18.70 -16.48
C ASN A 808 -1.41 17.73 -17.40
N LEU A 809 -0.10 17.61 -17.21
CA LEU A 809 0.75 16.66 -17.92
C LEU A 809 1.20 15.56 -16.95
N GLN A 810 0.85 14.31 -17.24
CA GLN A 810 1.31 13.14 -16.49
C GLN A 810 2.43 12.44 -17.27
N VAL A 811 3.67 12.56 -16.79
CA VAL A 811 4.80 11.75 -17.29
C VAL A 811 4.87 10.48 -16.46
N LEU A 812 4.76 9.33 -17.11
CA LEU A 812 4.69 8.02 -16.47
C LEU A 812 6.06 7.32 -16.51
N PRO A 813 6.40 6.46 -15.51
CA PRO A 813 7.63 5.68 -15.54
C PRO A 813 7.60 4.63 -16.66
N PRO A 814 8.76 4.30 -17.26
CA PRO A 814 8.86 3.21 -18.23
C PRO A 814 8.57 1.86 -17.55
N CYS A 815 8.24 0.84 -18.33
CA CYS A 815 8.02 -0.51 -17.81
C CYS A 815 9.28 -1.05 -17.12
N ALA A 816 9.17 -1.39 -15.84
CA ALA A 816 10.26 -1.92 -15.02
C ALA A 816 9.80 -3.15 -14.21
N LEU A 817 10.63 -4.19 -14.18
CA LEU A 817 10.45 -5.36 -13.32
C LEU A 817 10.99 -4.99 -11.93
N THR A 818 10.14 -4.99 -10.90
CA THR A 818 10.59 -4.66 -9.53
C THR A 818 11.55 -5.74 -9.02
N GLN A 819 12.19 -5.49 -7.88
CA GLN A 819 12.91 -6.58 -7.24
C GLN A 819 11.94 -7.68 -6.79
N PRO A 820 12.38 -8.96 -6.82
CA PRO A 820 11.73 -10.02 -6.08
C PRO A 820 11.61 -9.67 -4.60
N SER A 821 10.50 -10.04 -3.97
CA SER A 821 10.22 -9.80 -2.54
C SER A 821 11.26 -10.37 -1.59
N LEU A 822 12.02 -11.37 -2.05
CA LEU A 822 13.17 -11.95 -1.39
C LEU A 822 14.29 -12.05 -2.44
N SER A 823 15.34 -11.22 -2.31
CA SER A 823 16.53 -11.31 -3.17
C SER A 823 17.49 -12.42 -2.74
N ALA A 824 17.28 -12.99 -1.56
CA ALA A 824 17.89 -14.23 -1.13
C ALA A 824 16.92 -15.13 -0.36
N LEU A 825 17.07 -16.44 -0.51
CA LEU A 825 16.32 -17.49 0.18
C LEU A 825 17.27 -18.38 1.00
N ALA A 826 16.84 -18.75 2.20
CA ALA A 826 17.61 -19.58 3.11
C ALA A 826 16.75 -20.74 3.63
N PHE A 827 17.11 -21.96 3.26
CA PHE A 827 16.48 -23.19 3.68
C PHE A 827 17.39 -23.95 4.66
N SER A 828 16.82 -24.60 5.67
CA SER A 828 17.56 -25.47 6.58
C SER A 828 16.75 -26.70 6.97
N ALA A 829 17.40 -27.87 7.00
CA ALA A 829 16.81 -29.13 7.45
C ALA A 829 17.89 -30.09 7.94
N VAL A 830 17.50 -31.08 8.74
CA VAL A 830 18.41 -32.13 9.24
C VAL A 830 18.52 -33.25 8.20
N GLN A 831 19.73 -33.74 7.94
CA GLN A 831 19.99 -34.82 6.98
C GLN A 831 19.12 -36.05 7.28
N GLY A 832 18.39 -36.55 6.28
CA GLY A 832 17.45 -37.68 6.44
C GLY A 832 16.11 -37.34 7.13
N GLY A 833 15.90 -36.08 7.52
CA GLY A 833 14.61 -35.57 7.97
C GLY A 833 13.66 -35.22 6.81
N PRO A 834 12.55 -34.50 7.09
CA PRO A 834 11.68 -33.96 6.06
C PRO A 834 12.36 -32.80 5.31
N ASN A 835 11.89 -32.53 4.08
CA ASN A 835 12.29 -31.32 3.35
C ASN A 835 11.89 -30.05 4.13
N PRO A 836 12.69 -28.96 4.03
CA PRO A 836 12.33 -27.65 4.58
C PRO A 836 11.03 -27.12 3.98
N GLN A 837 10.35 -26.21 4.68
CA GLN A 837 9.17 -25.54 4.13
C GLN A 837 9.54 -24.69 2.91
N LYS A 838 8.69 -24.74 1.89
CA LYS A 838 8.81 -23.94 0.66
C LYS A 838 8.79 -22.45 0.97
N GLN A 839 9.46 -21.67 0.12
CA GLN A 839 9.44 -20.21 0.19
C GLN A 839 8.93 -19.65 -1.15
N SER A 840 8.08 -18.64 -1.10
CA SER A 840 7.56 -17.97 -2.30
C SER A 840 8.34 -16.70 -2.59
N VAL A 841 8.83 -16.57 -3.82
CA VAL A 841 9.37 -15.31 -4.35
C VAL A 841 8.24 -14.62 -5.09
N THR A 842 7.69 -13.54 -4.53
CA THR A 842 6.76 -12.70 -5.27
C THR A 842 7.50 -11.69 -6.13
N LEU A 843 6.90 -11.38 -7.28
CA LEU A 843 7.44 -10.51 -8.31
C LEU A 843 6.34 -9.53 -8.70
N THR A 844 6.69 -8.25 -8.81
CA THR A 844 5.79 -7.22 -9.34
C THR A 844 6.47 -6.46 -10.48
N ALA A 845 5.70 -5.64 -11.18
CA ALA A 845 6.21 -4.72 -12.16
C ALA A 845 5.60 -3.33 -11.96
N SER A 846 6.32 -2.31 -12.39
CA SER A 846 6.03 -0.91 -12.17
C SER A 846 6.19 -0.11 -13.47
N GLY A 847 5.66 1.12 -13.47
CA GLY A 847 5.56 1.94 -14.69
C GLY A 847 4.57 1.39 -15.72
N THR A 848 4.63 1.91 -16.95
CA THR A 848 3.67 1.60 -18.01
C THR A 848 4.02 0.32 -18.76
N CYS A 849 3.99 -0.82 -18.07
CA CYS A 849 4.09 -2.12 -18.74
C CYS A 849 2.83 -2.41 -19.56
N ASN A 850 3.03 -2.82 -20.82
CA ASN A 850 1.95 -3.34 -21.64
C ASN A 850 1.64 -4.78 -21.20
N TRP A 851 0.51 -4.99 -20.55
CA TRP A 851 0.14 -6.28 -19.98
C TRP A 851 -0.48 -7.21 -21.05
N PRO A 852 -0.41 -8.54 -20.89
CA PRO A 852 0.28 -9.30 -19.85
C PRO A 852 1.81 -9.36 -20.03
N LEU A 853 2.57 -9.19 -18.95
CA LEU A 853 4.01 -9.41 -18.93
C LEU A 853 4.34 -10.90 -19.06
N GLN A 854 5.03 -11.28 -20.13
CA GLN A 854 5.57 -12.62 -20.27
C GLN A 854 6.82 -12.74 -19.41
N TRP A 855 6.82 -13.66 -18.44
CA TRP A 855 7.95 -13.88 -17.55
C TRP A 855 8.46 -15.33 -17.65
N SER A 856 9.75 -15.51 -17.36
CA SER A 856 10.41 -16.82 -17.32
C SER A 856 11.48 -16.88 -16.25
N THR A 857 11.68 -18.07 -15.68
CA THR A 857 12.70 -18.35 -14.67
C THR A 857 13.71 -19.37 -15.18
N SER A 858 14.93 -19.29 -14.65
CA SER A 858 16.01 -20.24 -14.91
C SER A 858 16.86 -20.40 -13.65
N VAL A 859 17.46 -21.58 -13.46
CA VAL A 859 18.28 -21.89 -12.27
C VAL A 859 19.72 -22.18 -12.69
N SER A 860 20.67 -21.46 -12.10
CA SER A 860 22.09 -21.63 -12.37
C SER A 860 22.55 -23.05 -12.02
N GLY A 861 23.02 -23.79 -13.04
CA GLY A 861 23.48 -25.17 -12.93
C GLY A 861 22.38 -26.22 -12.76
N ALA A 862 21.09 -25.84 -12.78
CA ALA A 862 19.93 -26.74 -12.66
C ALA A 862 20.07 -27.87 -11.61
N PRO A 863 20.45 -27.58 -10.35
CA PRO A 863 20.72 -28.61 -9.36
C PRO A 863 19.44 -29.33 -8.93
N ALA A 864 19.49 -30.67 -8.86
CA ALA A 864 18.33 -31.51 -8.53
C ALA A 864 17.71 -31.28 -7.13
N TRP A 865 18.39 -30.54 -6.25
CA TRP A 865 17.84 -30.15 -4.94
C TRP A 865 16.92 -28.92 -5.00
N LEU A 866 16.82 -28.20 -6.12
CA LEU A 866 16.06 -26.95 -6.22
C LEU A 866 15.06 -26.99 -7.38
N THR A 867 13.78 -26.77 -7.11
CA THR A 867 12.73 -26.70 -8.14
C THR A 867 11.87 -25.44 -7.99
N LEU A 868 11.37 -24.93 -9.13
CA LEU A 868 10.55 -23.72 -9.22
C LEU A 868 9.18 -24.04 -9.82
N LYS A 869 8.11 -23.46 -9.28
CA LYS A 869 6.76 -23.56 -9.85
C LYS A 869 5.95 -22.26 -9.67
N PRO A 870 5.29 -21.73 -10.72
CA PRO A 870 5.47 -22.05 -12.14
C PRO A 870 6.87 -21.64 -12.65
N ALA A 871 7.26 -22.12 -13.84
CA ALA A 871 8.56 -21.80 -14.44
C ALA A 871 8.53 -20.65 -15.46
N SER A 872 7.39 -20.43 -16.12
CA SER A 872 7.10 -19.31 -17.01
C SER A 872 5.59 -19.06 -17.09
N GLY A 873 5.17 -17.92 -17.64
CA GLY A 873 3.76 -17.64 -17.92
C GLY A 873 3.43 -16.18 -18.24
N PRO A 874 2.13 -15.85 -18.43
CA PRO A 874 1.67 -14.49 -18.73
C PRO A 874 1.33 -13.66 -17.48
N GLN A 875 0.96 -14.30 -16.37
CA GLN A 875 0.60 -13.64 -15.10
C GLN A 875 0.89 -14.58 -13.91
N ALA A 876 2.11 -14.57 -13.39
CA ALA A 876 2.39 -15.11 -12.06
C ALA A 876 3.23 -14.10 -11.27
N ILE A 877 2.62 -13.54 -10.23
CA ILE A 877 3.26 -12.63 -9.28
C ILE A 877 3.94 -13.39 -8.13
N SER A 878 4.06 -14.72 -8.23
CA SER A 878 4.63 -15.60 -7.21
C SER A 878 5.23 -16.85 -7.86
N VAL A 879 6.46 -17.19 -7.46
CA VAL A 879 7.16 -18.43 -7.80
C VAL A 879 7.41 -19.19 -6.50
N GLU A 880 6.81 -20.37 -6.34
CA GLU A 880 7.22 -21.30 -5.28
C GLU A 880 8.64 -21.79 -5.56
N VAL A 881 9.48 -21.74 -4.52
CA VAL A 881 10.82 -22.32 -4.49
C VAL A 881 10.82 -23.46 -3.48
N ASP A 882 11.08 -24.66 -3.98
CA ASP A 882 10.96 -25.93 -3.27
C ASP A 882 12.33 -26.61 -3.23
N ALA A 883 12.83 -26.89 -2.03
CA ALA A 883 14.19 -27.35 -1.76
C ALA A 883 14.18 -28.76 -1.17
N SER A 884 14.87 -29.69 -1.82
CA SER A 884 14.89 -31.11 -1.47
C SER A 884 16.22 -31.54 -0.86
N ILE A 885 16.20 -32.21 0.29
CA ILE A 885 17.40 -32.78 0.93
C ILE A 885 17.64 -34.26 0.56
N ALA A 886 16.82 -34.82 -0.34
CA ALA A 886 16.94 -36.21 -0.78
C ALA A 886 18.31 -36.48 -1.41
N GLY A 887 19.10 -37.37 -0.81
CA GLY A 887 20.44 -37.74 -1.27
C GLY A 887 21.56 -36.73 -0.94
N LEU A 888 21.27 -35.66 -0.20
CA LEU A 888 22.28 -34.69 0.22
C LEU A 888 23.01 -35.14 1.51
N SER A 889 24.28 -34.74 1.62
CA SER A 889 25.08 -34.85 2.84
C SER A 889 24.94 -33.59 3.70
N ALA A 890 25.28 -33.66 4.99
CA ALA A 890 25.43 -32.46 5.80
C ALA A 890 26.43 -31.46 5.16
N GLY A 891 26.06 -30.18 5.11
CA GLY A 891 26.81 -29.13 4.40
C GLY A 891 25.91 -28.02 3.86
N THR A 892 26.52 -27.02 3.22
CA THR A 892 25.82 -25.86 2.63
C THR A 892 25.88 -25.90 1.11
N TYR A 893 24.72 -25.81 0.47
CA TYR A 893 24.52 -25.81 -0.97
C TYR A 893 24.01 -24.43 -1.43
N THR A 894 24.48 -23.95 -2.58
CA THR A 894 24.12 -22.61 -3.09
C THR A 894 23.78 -22.65 -4.58
N SER A 895 22.78 -21.87 -5.00
CA SER A 895 22.43 -21.65 -6.41
C SER A 895 21.87 -20.23 -6.59
N HIS A 896 21.59 -19.84 -7.84
CA HIS A 896 20.93 -18.57 -8.18
C HIS A 896 19.79 -18.82 -9.16
N ILE A 897 18.64 -18.19 -8.89
CA ILE A 897 17.51 -18.09 -9.82
C ILE A 897 17.70 -16.80 -10.62
N SER A 898 17.50 -16.84 -11.93
CA SER A 898 17.47 -15.68 -12.82
C SER A 898 16.10 -15.57 -13.47
N ILE A 899 15.52 -14.37 -13.42
CA ILE A 899 14.09 -14.12 -13.68
C ILE A 899 13.97 -13.00 -14.72
N SER A 900 13.47 -13.34 -15.89
CA SER A 900 13.34 -12.43 -17.04
C SER A 900 11.88 -12.06 -17.29
N ALA A 901 11.61 -10.81 -17.68
CA ALA A 901 10.28 -10.37 -18.15
C ALA A 901 10.36 -9.48 -19.39
N THR A 902 9.39 -9.65 -20.28
CA THR A 902 9.10 -8.80 -21.45
C THR A 902 7.63 -8.39 -21.46
N ASP A 903 7.30 -7.20 -21.96
CA ASP A 903 5.92 -6.78 -22.12
C ASP A 903 5.21 -7.47 -23.30
N SER A 904 3.90 -7.24 -23.44
CA SER A 904 3.09 -7.80 -24.54
C SER A 904 3.45 -7.25 -25.93
N SER A 905 4.38 -6.29 -26.01
CA SER A 905 4.99 -5.77 -27.24
C SER A 905 6.42 -6.31 -27.47
N GLY A 906 6.88 -7.24 -26.61
CA GLY A 906 8.20 -7.89 -26.72
C GLY A 906 9.36 -7.07 -26.17
N ILE A 907 9.11 -5.93 -25.52
CA ILE A 907 10.17 -5.06 -24.98
C ILE A 907 10.60 -5.62 -23.60
N PRO A 908 11.90 -5.85 -23.35
CA PRO A 908 12.38 -6.23 -22.01
C PRO A 908 12.07 -5.15 -20.99
N ALA A 909 11.45 -5.53 -19.87
CA ALA A 909 11.20 -4.61 -18.76
C ALA A 909 12.53 -4.15 -18.15
N GLN A 910 12.65 -2.88 -17.78
CA GLN A 910 13.87 -2.37 -17.12
C GLN A 910 14.12 -3.13 -15.81
N GLY A 911 15.38 -3.47 -15.52
CA GLY A 911 15.75 -4.36 -14.40
C GLY A 911 15.64 -5.87 -14.70
N SER A 912 15.15 -6.26 -15.87
CA SER A 912 15.20 -7.65 -16.36
C SER A 912 16.60 -8.00 -16.92
N PRO A 913 17.21 -9.15 -16.57
CA PRO A 913 16.74 -10.15 -15.61
C PRO A 913 17.12 -9.83 -14.16
N GLN A 914 16.16 -10.00 -13.25
CA GLN A 914 16.40 -9.96 -11.79
C GLN A 914 17.04 -11.29 -11.34
N LYS A 915 17.75 -11.28 -10.20
CA LYS A 915 18.40 -12.48 -9.62
C LYS A 915 18.01 -12.70 -8.16
N VAL A 916 17.87 -13.96 -7.76
CA VAL A 916 17.65 -14.40 -6.37
C VAL A 916 18.69 -15.44 -6.00
N SER A 917 19.40 -15.25 -4.89
CA SER A 917 20.38 -16.20 -4.37
C SER A 917 19.71 -17.22 -3.44
N VAL A 918 20.01 -18.51 -3.59
CA VAL A 918 19.37 -19.58 -2.79
C VAL A 918 20.43 -20.38 -2.05
N THR A 919 20.25 -20.51 -0.73
CA THR A 919 21.12 -21.31 0.13
C THR A 919 20.32 -22.41 0.84
N LEU A 920 20.81 -23.64 0.82
CA LEU A 920 20.26 -24.79 1.55
C LEU A 920 21.34 -25.33 2.50
N THR A 921 21.08 -25.29 3.80
CA THR A 921 21.97 -25.84 4.83
C THR A 921 21.40 -27.16 5.37
N VAL A 922 22.09 -28.25 5.08
CA VAL A 922 21.78 -29.59 5.60
C VAL A 922 22.57 -29.80 6.88
N LEU A 923 21.88 -29.89 8.01
CA LEU A 923 22.47 -30.11 9.33
C LEU A 923 22.76 -31.60 9.57
N PRO A 924 23.84 -31.96 10.30
CA PRO A 924 24.13 -33.35 10.62
C PRO A 924 23.04 -33.97 11.50
N PRO A 925 22.67 -35.24 11.27
CA PRO A 925 21.66 -35.93 12.06
C PRO A 925 22.18 -36.21 13.47
N CYS A 926 21.27 -36.30 14.45
CA CYS A 926 21.62 -36.82 15.76
C CYS A 926 22.08 -38.28 15.61
N THR A 927 23.29 -38.60 16.08
CA THR A 927 23.88 -39.94 15.97
C THR A 927 24.47 -40.35 17.31
N LEU A 928 24.38 -41.63 17.67
CA LEU A 928 25.08 -42.18 18.83
C LEU A 928 26.47 -42.67 18.42
N GLN A 929 27.49 -42.25 19.16
CA GLN A 929 28.86 -42.73 19.05
C GLN A 929 29.31 -43.32 20.40
N VAL A 930 30.08 -44.40 20.34
CA VAL A 930 30.67 -45.06 21.53
C VAL A 930 32.16 -45.26 21.26
N PRO A 931 33.02 -44.24 21.48
CA PRO A 931 34.45 -44.30 21.17
C PRO A 931 35.22 -45.35 22.00
N THR A 932 34.72 -45.74 23.18
CA THR A 932 35.27 -46.85 23.96
C THR A 932 34.74 -48.19 23.44
N ALA A 933 35.41 -48.76 22.45
CA ALA A 933 34.98 -49.99 21.76
C ALA A 933 35.08 -51.29 22.58
N SER A 934 35.80 -51.29 23.71
CA SER A 934 35.86 -52.41 24.66
C SER A 934 36.22 -51.94 26.07
N LEU A 935 35.87 -52.75 27.07
CA LEU A 935 36.26 -52.62 28.48
C LEU A 935 36.93 -53.94 28.91
N ALA A 936 37.96 -53.87 29.75
CA ALA A 936 38.84 -55.00 30.04
C ALA A 936 39.13 -55.10 31.54
N PHE A 937 38.32 -55.87 32.25
CA PHE A 937 38.42 -56.06 33.71
C PHE A 937 39.32 -57.26 34.05
N THR A 938 40.23 -57.08 35.00
CA THR A 938 41.05 -58.16 35.57
C THR A 938 40.97 -58.12 37.09
N THR A 939 40.80 -59.28 37.73
CA THR A 939 40.61 -59.37 39.18
C THR A 939 40.90 -60.78 39.71
N PRO A 940 41.42 -60.94 40.95
CA PRO A 940 41.39 -62.22 41.67
C PRO A 940 39.96 -62.70 41.93
N GLN A 941 39.75 -64.03 41.91
CA GLN A 941 38.44 -64.64 42.16
C GLN A 941 37.86 -64.19 43.50
N GLY A 942 36.58 -63.82 43.52
CA GLY A 942 35.89 -63.34 44.73
C GLY A 942 36.15 -61.87 45.08
N SER A 943 36.94 -61.12 44.29
CA SER A 943 37.16 -59.68 44.51
C SER A 943 36.64 -58.83 43.33
N SER A 944 35.97 -57.72 43.64
CA SER A 944 35.39 -56.82 42.65
C SER A 944 36.45 -55.86 42.09
N PRO A 945 36.67 -55.78 40.76
CA PRO A 945 37.59 -54.82 40.18
C PRO A 945 37.04 -53.38 40.31
N PRO A 946 37.89 -52.34 40.23
CA PRO A 946 37.42 -50.98 40.05
C PRO A 946 36.62 -50.87 38.75
N GLY A 947 35.54 -50.07 38.79
CA GLY A 947 34.70 -49.78 37.63
C GLY A 947 35.49 -49.10 36.51
N GLN A 948 35.05 -49.31 35.27
CA GLN A 948 35.65 -48.69 34.08
C GLN A 948 34.67 -47.71 33.43
N GLY A 949 35.22 -46.56 33.00
CA GLY A 949 34.46 -45.50 32.35
C GLY A 949 34.12 -45.84 30.91
N LEU A 950 32.88 -46.26 30.65
CA LEU A 950 32.32 -46.28 29.29
C LEU A 950 31.95 -44.84 28.92
N THR A 951 32.45 -44.34 27.78
CA THR A 951 32.11 -43.00 27.30
C THR A 951 31.39 -43.09 25.96
N PHE A 952 30.24 -42.44 25.89
CA PHE A 952 29.43 -42.33 24.68
C PHE A 952 29.01 -40.88 24.45
N ASN A 953 28.86 -40.52 23.19
CA ASN A 953 28.57 -39.16 22.75
C ASN A 953 27.47 -39.15 21.69
N ALA A 954 26.63 -38.10 21.71
CA ALA A 954 25.55 -37.89 20.75
C ALA A 954 25.81 -36.62 19.91
N PRO A 955 26.74 -36.66 18.94
CA PRO A 955 26.96 -35.54 18.04
C PRO A 955 25.84 -35.41 17.00
N GLY A 956 25.61 -34.17 16.56
CA GLY A 956 24.56 -33.79 15.61
C GLY A 956 23.46 -32.96 16.27
N ASN A 957 22.38 -32.68 15.53
CA ASN A 957 21.27 -31.86 16.02
C ASN A 957 20.33 -32.66 16.95
N CYS A 958 20.82 -33.07 18.12
CA CYS A 958 20.06 -33.83 19.11
C CYS A 958 19.18 -32.93 19.99
N VAL A 959 17.93 -33.32 20.21
CA VAL A 959 17.02 -32.63 21.14
C VAL A 959 17.49 -32.89 22.57
N THR A 960 17.71 -31.83 23.35
CA THR A 960 18.18 -31.91 24.74
C THR A 960 17.04 -31.75 25.75
N PRO A 961 17.08 -32.42 26.92
CA PRO A 961 18.12 -33.35 27.37
C PRO A 961 18.06 -34.69 26.63
N VAL A 962 19.23 -35.24 26.28
CA VAL A 962 19.31 -36.54 25.61
C VAL A 962 19.13 -37.63 26.68
N THR A 963 18.04 -38.38 26.59
CA THR A 963 17.84 -39.61 27.36
C THR A 963 18.77 -40.70 26.85
N TRP A 964 19.26 -41.57 27.73
CA TRP A 964 20.03 -42.75 27.35
C TRP A 964 19.71 -43.94 28.24
N LYS A 965 19.89 -45.14 27.69
CA LYS A 965 19.66 -46.42 28.37
C LYS A 965 20.76 -47.43 28.02
N LEU A 966 21.22 -48.16 29.03
CA LEU A 966 22.21 -49.23 28.91
C LEU A 966 21.60 -50.58 29.30
N THR A 967 21.95 -51.62 28.57
CA THR A 967 21.59 -53.01 28.93
C THR A 967 22.77 -53.94 28.69
N SER A 968 23.08 -54.80 29.66
CA SER A 968 24.01 -55.92 29.47
C SER A 968 23.26 -57.19 29.09
N ASP A 969 23.91 -58.08 28.33
CA ASP A 969 23.47 -59.45 28.09
C ASP A 969 23.81 -60.41 29.24
N GLN A 970 24.71 -60.04 30.16
CA GLN A 970 25.19 -60.87 31.26
C GLN A 970 24.89 -60.27 32.64
N SER A 971 24.48 -61.12 33.60
CA SER A 971 24.14 -60.69 34.96
C SER A 971 25.34 -60.34 35.85
N TRP A 972 26.56 -60.75 35.47
CA TRP A 972 27.80 -60.39 36.17
C TRP A 972 28.34 -59.01 35.77
N LEU A 973 27.81 -58.40 34.71
CA LEU A 973 28.21 -57.08 34.20
C LEU A 973 27.09 -56.07 34.51
N VAL A 974 27.40 -55.05 35.31
CA VAL A 974 26.41 -54.17 35.91
C VAL A 974 26.63 -52.71 35.46
N PRO A 975 26.08 -52.31 34.29
CA PRO A 975 26.00 -50.91 33.90
C PRO A 975 24.83 -50.19 34.62
N PRO A 976 24.89 -48.86 34.80
CA PRO A 976 23.76 -48.08 35.29
C PRO A 976 22.64 -48.06 34.24
N ALA A 977 21.40 -48.36 34.64
CA ALA A 977 20.34 -48.72 33.70
C ALA A 977 19.94 -47.61 32.70
N ALA A 978 19.88 -46.35 33.14
CA ALA A 978 19.49 -45.20 32.32
C ALA A 978 19.95 -43.88 32.94
N GLY A 979 19.88 -42.81 32.15
CA GLY A 979 20.08 -41.43 32.60
C GLY A 979 19.76 -40.40 31.52
N THR A 980 20.21 -39.17 31.75
CA THR A 980 20.12 -38.05 30.82
C THR A 980 21.45 -37.31 30.74
N PHE A 981 21.68 -36.52 29.69
CA PHE A 981 22.69 -35.46 29.69
C PHE A 981 22.22 -34.21 28.94
N ASP A 982 22.64 -33.06 29.47
CA ASP A 982 22.24 -31.70 29.08
C ASP A 982 23.47 -30.85 28.72
N GLY A 983 23.95 -31.01 27.47
CA GLY A 983 24.80 -29.97 26.85
C GLY A 983 26.32 -30.09 27.05
N THR A 984 26.89 -31.28 26.86
CA THR A 984 28.32 -31.46 26.47
C THR A 984 28.48 -32.33 25.22
N GLY A 985 27.38 -32.91 24.72
CA GLY A 985 27.39 -33.94 23.68
C GLY A 985 27.94 -35.30 24.14
N SER A 986 28.41 -35.46 25.38
CA SER A 986 29.02 -36.72 25.87
C SER A 986 28.70 -37.03 27.33
N ALA A 987 28.55 -38.32 27.63
CA ALA A 987 28.40 -38.86 28.97
C ALA A 987 29.40 -39.99 29.22
N THR A 988 29.97 -40.03 30.42
CA THR A 988 30.84 -41.11 30.91
C THR A 988 30.16 -41.78 32.09
N VAL A 989 29.99 -43.09 32.03
CA VAL A 989 29.35 -43.92 33.07
C VAL A 989 30.34 -44.95 33.61
N GLN A 990 30.21 -45.30 34.89
CA GLN A 990 31.01 -46.37 35.48
C GLN A 990 30.31 -47.72 35.29
N VAL A 991 30.97 -48.62 34.59
CA VAL A 991 30.53 -50.02 34.41
C VAL A 991 31.27 -50.88 35.43
N ASN A 992 30.52 -51.65 36.23
CA ASN A 992 31.06 -52.49 37.29
C ASN A 992 30.91 -53.98 36.96
N VAL A 993 31.77 -54.83 37.54
CA VAL A 993 31.72 -56.29 37.37
C VAL A 993 31.57 -56.98 38.72
N ASN A 994 30.57 -57.84 38.86
CA ASN A 994 30.41 -58.74 40.00
C ASN A 994 31.04 -60.11 39.69
N SER A 995 32.29 -60.29 40.13
CA SER A 995 33.06 -61.52 39.96
C SER A 995 32.69 -62.63 40.97
N GLY A 996 31.85 -62.34 41.98
CA GLY A 996 31.64 -63.22 43.15
C GLY A 996 30.99 -64.57 42.85
N THR A 997 30.36 -64.72 41.68
CA THR A 997 29.71 -65.95 41.21
C THR A 997 30.42 -66.62 40.02
N LEU A 998 31.59 -66.10 39.62
CA LEU A 998 32.36 -66.62 38.49
C LEU A 998 33.47 -67.59 38.93
N ALA A 999 33.77 -68.56 38.06
CA ALA A 999 34.93 -69.44 38.19
C ALA A 999 36.18 -68.75 37.61
N PRO A 1000 37.40 -69.27 37.83
CA PRO A 1000 38.58 -68.79 37.13
C PRO A 1000 38.48 -69.04 35.62
N GLY A 1001 38.47 -67.98 34.82
CA GLY A 1001 38.34 -68.07 33.36
C GLY A 1001 38.20 -66.70 32.68
N THR A 1002 38.16 -66.70 31.35
CA THR A 1002 37.91 -65.50 30.54
C THR A 1002 36.43 -65.45 30.16
N TYR A 1003 35.77 -64.33 30.46
CA TYR A 1003 34.35 -64.10 30.16
C TYR A 1003 34.18 -62.91 29.22
N ASN A 1004 33.25 -63.03 28.27
CA ASN A 1004 32.89 -61.98 27.33
C ASN A 1004 31.40 -61.63 27.52
N ALA A 1005 31.06 -60.37 27.26
CA ALA A 1005 29.72 -59.81 27.36
C ALA A 1005 29.58 -58.64 26.36
N GLN A 1006 28.37 -58.11 26.21
CA GLN A 1006 28.03 -56.95 25.41
C GLN A 1006 27.24 -55.93 26.25
N ILE A 1007 27.45 -54.65 25.96
CA ILE A 1007 26.66 -53.55 26.51
C ILE A 1007 26.01 -52.83 25.33
N THR A 1008 24.69 -52.90 25.24
CA THR A 1008 23.94 -52.11 24.26
C THR A 1008 23.68 -50.72 24.84
N VAL A 1009 24.11 -49.69 24.11
CA VAL A 1009 23.80 -48.29 24.39
C VAL A 1009 22.66 -47.85 23.47
N SER A 1010 21.72 -47.07 23.99
CA SER A 1010 20.59 -46.51 23.24
C SER A 1010 20.28 -45.09 23.72
N ILE A 1011 19.79 -44.25 22.81
CA ILE A 1011 19.32 -42.87 23.02
C ILE A 1011 17.94 -42.70 22.39
#